data_AF-A0A6D2KRK2-F1
#
_entry.id   AF-A0A6D2KRK2-F1
#
_cell.length_a   1.000
_cell.length_b   1.000
_cell.length_c   1.000
_cell.angle_alpha   90.00
_cell.angle_beta   90.00
_cell.angle_gamma   90.00
#
_symmetry.space_group_name_H-M   'P 1'
#
loop_
_entity.id
_entity.type
_entity.pdbx_description
1 polymer ?
#
loop_
_entity_poly.entity_id
_entity_poly.type
_entity_poly.pdbx_seq_one_letter_code
_entity_poly.pdbx_strand_id
1 'polypeptide(L)'
;MLCAIGVQKLSAHEIIKVHILPAFEAKSRATLEGLMVDYLCFVMTHLRSGCHVCHNERKYIISELRSKALILSNYGLKQLAEASIHFGEEFGNQVNMKKLTKNLDITWHVVDGTYLKHPASKYYACGLKEWREFFQEIGIVDFVQVVQVEKSIAEFYSVSRCEKFDTTLLPPELAVRDWESPELVDLLSLLHKSNGRKGCKYLLEVLDRLWDDCYHDKTTVTFNSGGDGVIRSSQSSFLRPICESQWIVSCMDDELHLAKDLYHDCDDVRSILGMNAPYAVPKVTSVKLLNDIGFKTKVCLDDALEILEAWVHCGDSFKSSISQVTRFYKFLWNEMADSKQKITEKLHAFPSVFVPHKIGSRQNDIISGIFLSLDDVYWNDSAGVLEEIKEISSQISSVVESLHRKTLCNIYPGLHDFFVNGCGVPETPSFQEYLKILGQFAHYVSPSCAAKAVSKIFLKWSDDLKSGKSTEDVVHFKERLSELEYAVLPTESDKWVSLHSSFGLVCWCDDEKLKKRFKKKDNIQFIYFGENADEEQEVLQTKVSVLMHSLGIPSISEVVKREAIYEGLQDNSVTVSLVNWSLPYAQRYLFTLHHEKYNQTKKTVYSQVKRLQVFVVEKLCYKNVIPQYDISSKKEFECSSLLQDKSLYTTPCLDSHSLFMELSRLFFNGVPDLHLANFLHLIKTMAESGMGEEQMESFILNSQKVQKIPDDEEIWSLKSALKAKKKAGISLSWVPSTSKPRHGSNEPHIDDSKQELASGHVSSSEENVTEALEEQVSTGTNLAAGYDNSAGTSSLAIQPNPLHSLQMKTGSASGNQPSFNFNPNLLHDWNNSVSANFSERDQLHTGTPWAAQAQQTGRKGEEIAYRYFLATHSKEANVRWVNEHSETGLPYDLLLEYPGGKLEYVEVKATVSTRKDYFNLTVREWQFANEKCEGYIIAHVLLGNSNAILTQHRNPVKLCQEGLLRLLILMPNQRNEVNVAF
;
A
#
# COMPACT_ATOMS: atom_id res chain seq x y z
N MET A 1 -61.15 -4.08 84.66
CA MET A 1 -60.36 -4.02 85.90
C MET A 1 -59.04 -3.27 85.69
N LEU A 2 -58.20 -3.64 84.71
CA LEU A 2 -56.92 -2.95 84.43
C LEU A 2 -57.07 -1.49 83.95
N CYS A 3 -58.04 -1.18 83.07
CA CYS A 3 -58.25 0.22 82.63
C CYS A 3 -58.73 1.17 83.75
N ALA A 4 -59.35 0.63 84.81
CA ALA A 4 -59.89 1.42 85.93
C ALA A 4 -58.80 1.90 86.93
N ILE A 5 -57.59 1.31 86.85
CA ILE A 5 -56.41 1.70 87.64
C ILE A 5 -55.37 2.46 86.79
N GLY A 6 -55.78 3.00 85.63
CA GLY A 6 -54.93 3.83 84.77
C GLY A 6 -54.07 3.07 83.74
N VAL A 7 -54.20 1.75 83.62
CA VAL A 7 -53.47 0.97 82.60
C VAL A 7 -54.12 1.19 81.23
N GLN A 8 -53.40 1.82 80.30
CA GLN A 8 -53.84 2.06 78.93
C GLN A 8 -53.37 0.95 78.00
N LYS A 9 -54.21 0.56 77.03
CA LYS A 9 -53.82 -0.38 75.97
C LYS A 9 -53.02 0.39 74.92
N LEU A 10 -51.72 0.10 74.82
CA LEU A 10 -50.88 0.66 73.76
C LEU A 10 -51.24 0.03 72.41
N SER A 11 -51.41 0.89 71.40
CA SER A 11 -51.43 0.49 70.00
C SER A 11 -50.04 0.04 69.53
N ALA A 12 -49.97 -0.70 68.43
CA ALA A 12 -48.69 -1.10 67.84
C ALA A 12 -47.79 0.12 67.51
N HIS A 13 -48.39 1.23 67.09
CA HIS A 13 -47.67 2.49 66.82
C HIS A 13 -47.09 3.11 68.10
N GLU A 14 -47.85 3.12 69.20
CA GLU A 14 -47.38 3.63 70.50
C GLU A 14 -46.30 2.73 71.12
N ILE A 15 -46.38 1.41 70.91
CA ILE A 15 -45.32 0.47 71.30
C ILE A 15 -44.00 0.84 70.62
N ILE A 16 -44.03 1.20 69.32
CA ILE A 16 -42.82 1.63 68.62
C ILE A 16 -42.21 2.87 69.28
N LYS A 17 -43.03 3.89 69.54
CA LYS A 17 -42.54 5.18 70.06
C LYS A 17 -42.11 5.15 71.52
N VAL A 18 -42.87 4.48 72.37
CA VAL A 18 -42.70 4.54 73.83
C VAL A 18 -41.82 3.41 74.35
N HIS A 19 -41.69 2.30 73.60
CA HIS A 19 -40.92 1.14 74.04
C HIS A 19 -39.76 0.79 73.10
N ILE A 20 -40.01 0.59 71.80
CA ILE A 20 -38.97 0.08 70.89
C ILE A 20 -37.89 1.12 70.59
N LEU A 21 -38.26 2.35 70.19
CA LEU A 21 -37.29 3.40 69.89
C LEU A 21 -36.42 3.76 71.11
N PRO A 22 -36.97 3.96 72.33
CA PRO A 22 -36.16 4.21 73.53
C PRO A 22 -35.28 3.01 73.93
N ALA A 23 -35.71 1.78 73.64
CA ALA A 23 -34.90 0.59 73.95
C ALA A 23 -33.57 0.55 73.16
N PHE A 24 -33.50 1.20 71.99
CA PHE A 24 -32.25 1.33 71.25
C PHE A 24 -31.28 2.35 71.87
N GLU A 25 -31.74 3.27 72.72
CA GLU A 25 -30.88 4.25 73.42
C GLU A 25 -30.23 3.67 74.68
N ALA A 26 -30.94 2.79 75.38
CA ALA A 26 -30.47 2.16 76.60
C ALA A 26 -29.46 1.05 76.26
N LYS A 27 -28.18 1.40 76.05
CA LYS A 27 -27.06 0.44 75.87
C LYS A 27 -26.86 -0.43 77.14
N SER A 28 -27.76 -1.38 77.39
CA SER A 28 -27.64 -2.35 78.46
C SER A 28 -26.71 -3.48 78.05
N ARG A 29 -25.76 -3.85 78.92
CA ARG A 29 -24.82 -4.97 78.70
C ARG A 29 -25.50 -6.34 78.55
N ALA A 30 -26.82 -6.43 78.73
CA ALA A 30 -27.63 -7.65 78.61
C ALA A 30 -28.64 -7.58 77.44
N THR A 31 -28.32 -6.87 76.36
CA THR A 31 -29.20 -6.78 75.19
C THR A 31 -29.21 -8.12 74.44
N LEU A 32 -30.33 -8.83 74.47
CA LEU A 32 -30.49 -10.10 73.75
C LEU A 32 -30.60 -9.82 72.25
N GLU A 33 -29.73 -10.43 71.42
CA GLU A 33 -29.71 -10.24 69.96
C GLU A 33 -31.08 -10.52 69.33
N GLY A 34 -31.75 -11.60 69.76
CA GLY A 34 -33.09 -11.95 69.30
C GLY A 34 -34.13 -10.86 69.55
N LEU A 35 -34.06 -10.15 70.67
CA LEU A 35 -35.02 -9.09 71.00
C LEU A 35 -34.90 -7.89 70.05
N MET A 36 -33.67 -7.52 69.66
CA MET A 36 -33.44 -6.42 68.72
C MET A 36 -33.90 -6.80 67.30
N VAL A 37 -33.70 -8.07 66.92
CA VAL A 37 -34.25 -8.61 65.67
C VAL A 37 -35.78 -8.53 65.68
N ASP A 38 -36.43 -8.98 66.76
CA ASP A 38 -37.89 -8.95 66.92
C ASP A 38 -38.44 -7.51 66.85
N TYR A 39 -37.75 -6.55 67.48
CA TYR A 39 -38.11 -5.14 67.44
C TYR A 39 -38.06 -4.55 66.03
N LEU A 40 -36.99 -4.80 65.27
CA LEU A 40 -36.90 -4.34 63.89
C LEU A 40 -37.93 -5.04 62.99
N CYS A 41 -38.17 -6.34 63.19
CA CYS A 41 -39.22 -7.09 62.48
C CYS A 41 -40.62 -6.50 62.77
N PHE A 42 -40.89 -6.15 64.03
CA PHE A 42 -42.15 -5.54 64.45
C PHE A 42 -42.34 -4.17 63.79
N VAL A 43 -41.31 -3.31 63.81
CA VAL A 43 -41.36 -1.98 63.19
C VAL A 43 -41.57 -2.09 61.68
N MET A 44 -40.81 -2.95 61.00
CA MET A 44 -40.91 -3.20 59.56
C MET A 44 -42.32 -3.66 59.16
N THR A 45 -42.87 -4.62 59.91
CA THR A 45 -44.23 -5.14 59.69
C THR A 45 -45.28 -4.07 59.93
N HIS A 46 -45.13 -3.27 61.00
CA HIS A 46 -46.11 -2.24 61.35
C HIS A 46 -46.12 -1.07 60.36
N LEU A 47 -44.96 -0.59 59.92
CA LEU A 47 -44.84 0.48 58.93
C LEU A 47 -45.48 0.11 57.58
N ARG A 48 -45.68 -1.18 57.32
CA ARG A 48 -46.35 -1.72 56.11
C ARG A 48 -47.83 -2.08 56.34
N SER A 49 -48.31 -2.13 57.58
CA SER A 49 -49.67 -2.58 57.96
C SER A 49 -50.81 -1.62 57.61
N GLY A 50 -50.57 -0.55 56.84
CA GLY A 50 -51.58 0.44 56.47
C GLY A 50 -51.97 1.41 57.59
N CYS A 51 -51.17 1.53 58.66
CA CYS A 51 -51.43 2.43 59.78
C CYS A 51 -51.44 3.91 59.32
N HIS A 52 -52.57 4.61 59.52
CA HIS A 52 -52.72 6.03 59.15
C HIS A 52 -51.72 6.95 59.86
N VAL A 53 -51.35 6.64 61.11
CA VAL A 53 -50.37 7.43 61.87
C VAL A 53 -48.95 7.21 61.33
N CYS A 54 -48.61 5.99 60.92
CA CYS A 54 -47.36 5.69 60.25
C CYS A 54 -47.19 6.48 58.95
N HIS A 55 -48.25 6.80 58.21
CA HIS A 55 -48.13 7.58 56.98
C HIS A 55 -47.49 8.96 57.22
N ASN A 56 -47.85 9.62 58.33
CA ASN A 56 -47.33 10.93 58.69
C ASN A 56 -45.99 10.83 59.44
N GLU A 57 -45.81 9.81 60.28
CA GLU A 57 -44.63 9.69 61.15
C GLU A 57 -43.53 8.76 60.61
N ARG A 58 -43.70 8.14 59.43
CA ARG A 58 -42.68 7.23 58.85
C ARG A 58 -41.30 7.87 58.79
N LYS A 59 -41.20 9.10 58.29
CA LYS A 59 -39.93 9.82 58.17
C LYS A 59 -39.23 9.99 59.52
N TYR A 60 -40.00 10.31 60.56
CA TYR A 60 -39.49 10.42 61.92
C TYR A 60 -39.00 9.06 62.45
N ILE A 61 -39.81 8.01 62.34
CA ILE A 61 -39.44 6.66 62.80
C ILE A 61 -38.18 6.17 62.10
N ILE A 62 -38.08 6.32 60.77
CA ILE A 62 -36.90 5.93 60.00
C ILE A 62 -35.66 6.76 60.39
N SER A 63 -35.82 8.06 60.65
CA SER A 63 -34.72 8.92 61.14
C SER A 63 -34.20 8.48 62.51
N GLU A 64 -35.11 8.12 63.42
CA GLU A 64 -34.75 7.58 64.74
C GLU A 64 -34.03 6.24 64.61
N LEU A 65 -34.52 5.34 63.75
CA LEU A 65 -33.84 4.07 63.49
C LEU A 65 -32.45 4.26 62.87
N ARG A 66 -32.29 5.17 61.90
CA ARG A 66 -31.00 5.46 61.27
C ARG A 66 -29.94 5.89 62.29
N SER A 67 -30.33 6.66 63.29
CA SER A 67 -29.40 7.17 64.30
C SER A 67 -29.12 6.19 65.44
N LYS A 68 -30.12 5.41 65.87
CA LYS A 68 -30.07 4.67 67.15
C LYS A 68 -30.14 3.15 67.01
N ALA A 69 -30.72 2.62 65.93
CA ALA A 69 -31.05 1.19 65.86
C ALA A 69 -29.80 0.30 65.98
N LEU A 70 -29.95 -0.78 66.75
CA LEU A 70 -28.98 -1.87 66.85
C LEU A 70 -29.32 -2.93 65.81
N ILE A 71 -28.49 -3.05 64.78
CA ILE A 71 -28.67 -3.99 63.67
C ILE A 71 -27.72 -5.16 63.88
N LEU A 72 -28.25 -6.38 63.78
CA LEU A 72 -27.47 -7.60 63.85
C LEU A 72 -26.65 -7.76 62.58
N SER A 73 -25.33 -7.80 62.75
CA SER A 73 -24.36 -8.03 61.68
C SER A 73 -23.58 -9.32 61.92
N ASN A 74 -22.76 -9.71 60.93
CA ASN A 74 -21.76 -10.77 61.07
C ASN A 74 -20.74 -10.56 62.21
N TYR A 75 -20.68 -9.37 62.82
CA TYR A 75 -19.85 -9.05 63.99
C TYR A 75 -20.70 -8.69 65.23
N GLY A 76 -21.93 -9.21 65.31
CA GLY A 76 -22.88 -8.93 66.39
C GLY A 76 -23.68 -7.64 66.17
N LEU A 77 -24.39 -7.18 67.21
CA LEU A 77 -25.19 -5.96 67.17
C LEU A 77 -24.31 -4.71 67.03
N LYS A 78 -24.60 -3.89 66.01
CA LYS A 78 -23.91 -2.63 65.71
C LYS A 78 -24.90 -1.51 65.42
N GLN A 79 -24.55 -0.30 65.86
CA GLN A 79 -25.27 0.92 65.46
C GLN A 79 -24.67 1.47 64.16
N LEU A 80 -25.52 2.00 63.28
CA LEU A 80 -25.08 2.64 62.04
C LEU A 80 -24.21 3.89 62.27
N ALA A 81 -24.33 4.53 63.43
CA ALA A 81 -23.48 5.65 63.82
C ALA A 81 -22.07 5.20 64.26
N GLU A 82 -21.87 3.93 64.64
CA GLU A 82 -20.59 3.39 65.07
C GLU A 82 -19.84 2.68 63.94
N ALA A 83 -20.56 2.04 63.01
CA ALA A 83 -19.98 1.36 61.87
C ALA A 83 -20.98 1.31 60.70
N SER A 84 -20.48 1.45 59.48
CA SER A 84 -21.27 1.24 58.26
C SER A 84 -21.65 -0.24 58.12
N ILE A 85 -22.91 -0.52 57.80
CA ILE A 85 -23.44 -1.87 57.62
C ILE A 85 -23.96 -2.02 56.19
N HIS A 86 -23.64 -3.15 55.57
CA HIS A 86 -23.88 -3.41 54.15
C HIS A 86 -24.79 -4.62 53.91
N PHE A 87 -25.40 -4.69 52.74
CA PHE A 87 -26.12 -5.89 52.32
C PHE A 87 -25.17 -7.07 52.08
N GLY A 88 -25.61 -8.27 52.48
CA GLY A 88 -24.91 -9.52 52.20
C GLY A 88 -25.44 -10.22 50.95
N GLU A 89 -24.78 -11.31 50.57
CA GLU A 89 -25.22 -12.19 49.46
C GLU A 89 -26.67 -12.69 49.69
N GLU A 90 -27.06 -12.97 50.94
CA GLU A 90 -28.44 -13.38 51.29
C GLU A 90 -29.50 -12.32 50.96
N PHE A 91 -29.13 -11.03 50.94
CA PHE A 91 -30.01 -9.92 50.56
C PHE A 91 -29.88 -9.52 49.08
N GLY A 92 -29.24 -10.36 48.26
CA GLY A 92 -29.06 -10.15 46.83
C GLY A 92 -27.93 -9.19 46.46
N ASN A 93 -27.01 -8.87 47.39
CA ASN A 93 -25.85 -8.05 47.05
C ASN A 93 -24.90 -8.82 46.12
N GLN A 94 -24.55 -8.19 44.99
CA GLN A 94 -23.64 -8.75 43.99
C GLN A 94 -22.17 -8.34 44.21
N VAL A 95 -21.87 -7.58 45.26
CA VAL A 95 -20.51 -7.19 45.63
C VAL A 95 -19.89 -8.26 46.52
N ASN A 96 -18.82 -8.88 46.03
CA ASN A 96 -18.07 -9.90 46.75
C ASN A 96 -16.86 -9.25 47.42
N MET A 97 -17.04 -8.81 48.65
CA MET A 97 -15.98 -8.16 49.42
C MET A 97 -14.73 -9.02 49.61
N LYS A 98 -14.85 -10.35 49.62
CA LYS A 98 -13.68 -11.24 49.76
C LYS A 98 -12.69 -11.07 48.60
N LYS A 99 -13.13 -10.60 47.43
CA LYS A 99 -12.23 -10.27 46.30
C LYS A 99 -11.43 -8.99 46.52
N LEU A 100 -11.95 -8.05 47.32
CA LEU A 100 -11.25 -6.81 47.72
C LEU A 100 -10.38 -7.03 48.96
N THR A 101 -10.86 -7.78 49.94
CA THR A 101 -10.29 -7.81 51.30
C THR A 101 -9.40 -9.02 51.60
N LYS A 102 -9.16 -9.95 50.65
CA LYS A 102 -8.46 -11.23 50.91
C LYS A 102 -7.13 -11.09 51.66
N ASN A 103 -6.45 -9.94 51.52
CA ASN A 103 -5.17 -9.63 52.16
C ASN A 103 -5.17 -8.25 52.86
N LEU A 104 -6.34 -7.67 53.15
CA LEU A 104 -6.46 -6.36 53.79
C LEU A 104 -7.07 -6.51 55.18
N ASP A 105 -6.51 -5.80 56.15
CA ASP A 105 -7.07 -5.71 57.51
C ASP A 105 -8.23 -4.72 57.54
N ILE A 106 -9.35 -5.09 56.90
CA ILE A 106 -10.57 -4.30 56.83
C ILE A 106 -11.71 -5.09 57.45
N THR A 107 -12.39 -4.48 58.41
CA THR A 107 -13.64 -5.01 58.97
C THR A 107 -14.81 -4.56 58.10
N TRP A 108 -15.53 -5.52 57.52
CA TRP A 108 -16.69 -5.23 56.67
C TRP A 108 -17.96 -5.81 57.28
N HIS A 109 -18.79 -4.93 57.85
CA HIS A 109 -20.02 -5.33 58.50
C HIS A 109 -21.12 -5.60 57.48
N VAL A 110 -21.73 -6.77 57.59
CA VAL A 110 -22.80 -7.25 56.71
C VAL A 110 -24.02 -7.60 57.55
N VAL A 111 -25.21 -7.16 57.13
CA VAL A 111 -26.48 -7.51 57.79
C VAL A 111 -26.65 -9.02 57.86
N ASP A 112 -27.01 -9.53 59.03
CA ASP A 112 -27.20 -10.96 59.25
C ASP A 112 -28.47 -11.49 58.55
N GLY A 113 -28.39 -12.72 58.03
CA GLY A 113 -29.50 -13.41 57.37
C GLY A 113 -30.72 -13.73 58.24
N THR A 114 -30.59 -13.59 59.57
CA THR A 114 -31.64 -13.94 60.54
C THR A 114 -32.93 -13.17 60.30
N TYR A 115 -32.88 -11.93 59.80
CA TYR A 115 -34.08 -11.15 59.46
C TYR A 115 -34.91 -11.81 58.35
N LEU A 116 -34.29 -12.43 57.35
CA LEU A 116 -35.00 -13.13 56.27
C LEU A 116 -35.64 -14.44 56.77
N LYS A 117 -35.03 -15.08 57.77
CA LYS A 117 -35.49 -16.35 58.36
C LYS A 117 -36.59 -16.16 59.40
N HIS A 118 -36.78 -14.93 59.90
CA HIS A 118 -37.75 -14.60 60.93
C HIS A 118 -39.21 -14.90 60.48
N PRO A 119 -40.10 -15.42 61.36
CA PRO A 119 -41.47 -15.77 60.98
C PRO A 119 -42.28 -14.61 60.37
N ALA A 120 -42.02 -13.36 60.77
CA ALA A 120 -42.66 -12.19 60.18
C ALA A 120 -42.40 -12.05 58.68
N SER A 121 -41.26 -12.55 58.19
CA SER A 121 -40.86 -12.50 56.78
C SER A 121 -41.64 -13.48 55.90
N LYS A 122 -42.30 -14.49 56.49
CA LYS A 122 -43.13 -15.48 55.79
C LYS A 122 -44.54 -14.97 55.46
N TYR A 123 -44.98 -13.86 56.07
CA TYR A 123 -46.32 -13.29 55.84
C TYR A 123 -46.43 -12.49 54.53
N TYR A 124 -45.30 -12.18 53.88
CA TYR A 124 -45.25 -11.38 52.65
C TYR A 124 -44.70 -12.21 51.49
N ALA A 125 -45.31 -12.08 50.31
CA ALA A 125 -45.02 -12.91 49.13
C ALA A 125 -43.60 -12.74 48.56
N CYS A 126 -42.85 -11.69 48.96
CA CYS A 126 -41.52 -11.40 48.41
C CYS A 126 -40.45 -11.07 49.48
N GLY A 127 -40.57 -11.57 50.73
CA GLY A 127 -39.88 -11.05 51.94
C GLY A 127 -38.47 -10.41 51.81
N LEU A 128 -37.61 -10.91 50.91
CA LEU A 128 -36.33 -10.30 50.56
C LEU A 128 -36.45 -8.85 50.05
N LYS A 129 -37.37 -8.57 49.12
CA LYS A 129 -37.56 -7.23 48.55
C LYS A 129 -38.00 -6.24 49.63
N GLU A 130 -38.93 -6.66 50.48
CA GLU A 130 -39.48 -5.80 51.52
C GLU A 130 -38.43 -5.48 52.60
N TRP A 131 -37.60 -6.45 52.98
CA TRP A 131 -36.48 -6.21 53.88
C TRP A 131 -35.44 -5.30 53.27
N ARG A 132 -35.12 -5.48 51.99
CA ARG A 132 -34.14 -4.66 51.29
C ARG A 132 -34.58 -3.19 51.25
N GLU A 133 -35.81 -2.91 50.84
CA GLU A 133 -36.38 -1.55 50.84
C GLU A 133 -36.34 -0.92 52.24
N PHE A 134 -36.72 -1.67 53.28
CA PHE A 134 -36.72 -1.17 54.66
C PHE A 134 -35.32 -0.84 55.15
N PHE A 135 -34.35 -1.72 54.91
CA PHE A 135 -32.95 -1.49 55.31
C PHE A 135 -32.28 -0.39 54.51
N GLN A 136 -32.62 -0.23 53.22
CA GLN A 136 -32.19 0.91 52.41
C GLN A 136 -32.72 2.23 52.97
N GLU A 137 -33.99 2.29 53.41
CA GLU A 137 -34.54 3.47 54.07
C GLU A 137 -33.80 3.80 55.38
N ILE A 138 -33.38 2.78 56.14
CA ILE A 138 -32.62 2.97 57.38
C ILE A 138 -31.20 3.47 57.10
N GLY A 139 -30.58 3.09 55.98
CA GLY A 139 -29.24 3.56 55.57
C GLY A 139 -28.21 2.46 55.29
N ILE A 140 -28.66 1.21 55.16
CA ILE A 140 -27.82 0.10 54.70
C ILE A 140 -27.73 0.15 53.18
N VAL A 141 -26.51 -0.03 52.67
CA VAL A 141 -26.15 0.13 51.26
C VAL A 141 -25.45 -1.13 50.73
N ASP A 142 -25.38 -1.26 49.40
CA ASP A 142 -24.75 -2.42 48.76
C ASP A 142 -23.21 -2.39 48.82
N PHE A 143 -22.62 -1.20 48.90
CA PHE A 143 -21.19 -0.99 48.93
C PHE A 143 -20.86 0.29 49.71
N VAL A 144 -19.67 0.88 49.54
CA VAL A 144 -19.17 2.01 50.34
C VAL A 144 -20.24 3.07 50.64
N GLN A 145 -20.38 3.41 51.92
CA GLN A 145 -21.35 4.40 52.34
C GLN A 145 -20.88 5.81 51.93
N VAL A 146 -21.79 6.58 51.31
CA VAL A 146 -21.57 7.98 50.99
C VAL A 146 -22.55 8.82 51.80
N VAL A 147 -22.01 9.64 52.70
CA VAL A 147 -22.78 10.44 53.65
C VAL A 147 -22.73 11.92 53.29
N GLN A 148 -23.80 12.64 53.61
CA GLN A 148 -23.86 14.08 53.44
C GLN A 148 -23.34 14.77 54.70
N VAL A 149 -22.41 15.70 54.54
CA VAL A 149 -21.78 16.44 55.64
C VAL A 149 -21.82 17.93 55.38
N GLU A 150 -21.98 18.73 56.45
CA GLU A 150 -21.87 20.19 56.37
C GLU A 150 -20.45 20.60 56.75
N LYS A 151 -19.74 21.23 55.81
CA LYS A 151 -18.36 21.72 55.99
C LYS A 151 -18.34 23.24 55.82
N SER A 152 -17.45 23.93 56.53
CA SER A 152 -17.19 25.33 56.19
C SER A 152 -16.55 25.43 54.80
N ILE A 153 -16.76 26.55 54.09
CA ILE A 153 -16.09 26.81 52.80
C ILE A 153 -14.56 26.67 52.94
N ALA A 154 -13.99 27.14 54.04
CA ALA A 154 -12.55 27.06 54.29
C ALA A 154 -12.06 25.59 54.40
N GLU A 155 -12.79 24.73 55.10
CA GLU A 155 -12.48 23.29 55.20
C GLU A 155 -12.69 22.56 53.87
N PHE A 156 -13.71 22.93 53.10
CA PHE A 156 -13.97 22.33 51.79
C PHE A 156 -12.84 22.60 50.78
N TYR A 157 -12.25 23.81 50.83
CA TYR A 157 -11.15 24.21 49.94
C TYR A 157 -9.76 23.90 50.49
N SER A 158 -9.54 23.82 51.80
CA SER A 158 -8.23 23.46 52.37
C SER A 158 -7.82 22.03 52.01
N VAL A 159 -8.80 21.12 51.90
CA VAL A 159 -8.60 19.75 51.42
C VAL A 159 -8.38 19.69 49.89
N SER A 160 -8.76 20.74 49.15
CA SER A 160 -8.85 20.71 47.68
C SER A 160 -7.56 21.02 46.91
N ARG A 161 -6.46 21.45 47.55
CA ARG A 161 -5.21 21.94 46.89
C ARG A 161 -5.46 22.80 45.63
N CYS A 162 -6.57 23.56 45.60
CA CYS A 162 -6.95 24.32 44.42
C CYS A 162 -6.06 25.58 44.33
N GLU A 163 -5.06 25.56 43.46
CA GLU A 163 -4.03 26.62 43.31
C GLU A 163 -4.55 28.00 42.86
N LYS A 164 -5.87 28.21 42.75
CA LYS A 164 -6.46 29.43 42.14
C LYS A 164 -7.55 30.12 42.96
N PHE A 165 -7.70 29.81 44.24
CA PHE A 165 -8.70 30.48 45.07
C PHE A 165 -8.05 31.28 46.20
N ASP A 166 -8.18 32.60 46.11
CA ASP A 166 -7.82 33.52 47.18
C ASP A 166 -8.85 33.37 48.31
N THR A 167 -8.55 32.50 49.28
CA THR A 167 -9.39 32.15 50.43
C THR A 167 -9.68 33.35 51.35
N THR A 168 -9.10 34.51 51.07
CA THR A 168 -9.21 35.75 51.84
C THR A 168 -10.49 36.56 51.59
N LEU A 169 -11.30 36.21 50.56
CA LEU A 169 -12.47 36.99 50.12
C LEU A 169 -13.85 36.37 50.44
N LEU A 170 -13.93 35.26 51.17
CA LEU A 170 -15.21 34.55 51.42
C LEU A 170 -15.72 34.74 52.87
N PRO A 171 -17.03 34.94 53.09
CA PRO A 171 -17.62 35.00 54.42
C PRO A 171 -17.38 33.68 55.19
N PRO A 172 -16.88 33.71 56.43
CA PRO A 172 -16.63 32.51 57.25
C PRO A 172 -17.87 31.65 57.56
N GLU A 173 -19.07 32.22 57.41
CA GLU A 173 -20.34 31.63 57.87
C GLU A 173 -21.05 30.76 56.82
N LEU A 174 -20.50 30.63 55.60
CA LEU A 174 -21.07 29.80 54.55
C LEU A 174 -20.70 28.32 54.77
N ALA A 175 -21.70 27.51 55.11
CA ALA A 175 -21.61 26.05 55.16
C ALA A 175 -22.02 25.44 53.81
N VAL A 176 -21.26 24.43 53.37
CA VAL A 176 -21.45 23.68 52.14
C VAL A 176 -21.88 22.26 52.49
N ARG A 177 -22.96 21.78 51.85
CA ARG A 177 -23.40 20.39 51.95
C ARG A 177 -22.62 19.53 50.97
N ASP A 178 -21.59 18.87 51.48
CA ASP A 178 -20.67 18.02 50.74
C ASP A 178 -21.03 16.53 50.89
N TRP A 179 -20.47 15.70 50.02
CA TRP A 179 -20.58 14.25 50.08
C TRP A 179 -19.20 13.66 50.37
N GLU A 180 -19.12 12.72 51.30
CA GLU A 180 -17.88 12.02 51.61
C GLU A 180 -18.10 10.53 51.87
N SER A 181 -17.03 9.76 51.69
CA SER A 181 -16.99 8.32 52.02
C SER A 181 -15.67 7.97 52.68
N PRO A 182 -15.60 7.95 54.03
CA PRO A 182 -14.41 7.55 54.75
C PRO A 182 -13.96 6.12 54.39
N GLU A 183 -14.92 5.20 54.22
CA GLU A 183 -14.65 3.81 53.85
C GLU A 183 -13.92 3.67 52.52
N LEU A 184 -14.32 4.48 51.53
CA LEU A 184 -13.66 4.46 50.22
C LEU A 184 -12.23 5.00 50.30
N VAL A 185 -12.01 6.06 51.08
CA VAL A 185 -10.67 6.63 51.29
C VAL A 185 -9.74 5.60 51.95
N ASP A 186 -10.20 4.92 52.99
CA ASP A 186 -9.44 3.88 53.67
C ASP A 186 -9.16 2.69 52.74
N LEU A 187 -10.17 2.25 51.98
CA LEU A 187 -10.04 1.17 51.01
C LEU A 187 -9.01 1.49 49.93
N LEU A 188 -9.06 2.70 49.35
CA LEU A 188 -8.10 3.16 48.34
C LEU A 188 -6.68 3.24 48.93
N SER A 189 -6.53 3.78 50.14
CA SER A 189 -5.24 3.85 50.84
C SER A 189 -4.62 2.47 51.06
N LEU A 190 -5.42 1.50 51.50
CA LEU A 190 -4.98 0.14 51.77
C LEU A 190 -4.66 -0.64 50.49
N LEU A 191 -5.45 -0.47 49.43
CA LEU A 191 -5.18 -1.07 48.12
C LEU A 191 -3.90 -0.53 47.49
N HIS A 192 -3.65 0.78 47.61
CA HIS A 192 -2.41 1.41 47.16
C HIS A 192 -1.21 0.87 47.95
N LYS A 193 -1.26 0.87 49.30
CA LYS A 193 -0.17 0.36 50.16
C LYS A 193 0.16 -1.12 49.94
N SER A 194 -0.84 -1.94 49.64
CA SER A 194 -0.66 -3.38 49.41
C SER A 194 -0.30 -3.73 47.96
N ASN A 195 -0.20 -2.74 47.07
CA ASN A 195 -0.12 -2.91 45.61
C ASN A 195 -1.16 -3.94 45.09
N GLY A 196 -2.39 -3.80 45.58
CA GLY A 196 -3.47 -4.78 45.45
C GLY A 196 -4.15 -4.79 44.08
N ARG A 197 -3.42 -5.00 42.97
CA ARG A 197 -3.94 -4.89 41.59
C ARG A 197 -5.24 -5.63 41.32
N LYS A 198 -5.39 -6.87 41.81
CA LYS A 198 -6.64 -7.65 41.66
C LYS A 198 -7.82 -7.00 42.39
N GLY A 199 -7.56 -6.43 43.55
CA GLY A 199 -8.53 -5.66 44.32
C GLY A 199 -8.91 -4.37 43.59
N CYS A 200 -7.93 -3.62 43.09
CA CYS A 200 -8.18 -2.40 42.29
C CYS A 200 -9.03 -2.65 41.04
N LYS A 201 -8.72 -3.71 40.27
CA LYS A 201 -9.53 -4.12 39.11
C LYS A 201 -10.97 -4.36 39.51
N TYR A 202 -11.17 -5.14 40.57
CA TYR A 202 -12.50 -5.47 41.05
C TYR A 202 -13.23 -4.25 41.67
N LEU A 203 -12.51 -3.33 42.30
CA LEU A 203 -13.07 -2.07 42.80
C LEU A 203 -13.63 -1.23 41.65
N LEU A 204 -12.90 -1.12 40.54
CA LEU A 204 -13.37 -0.42 39.35
C LEU A 204 -14.61 -1.08 38.75
N GLU A 205 -14.69 -2.42 38.69
CA GLU A 205 -15.90 -3.15 38.25
C GLU A 205 -17.11 -2.86 39.15
N VAL A 206 -16.89 -2.82 40.46
CA VAL A 206 -17.96 -2.56 41.43
C VAL A 206 -18.45 -1.11 41.32
N LEU A 207 -17.53 -0.15 41.21
CA LEU A 207 -17.87 1.26 41.00
C LEU A 207 -18.61 1.44 39.68
N ASP A 208 -18.11 0.89 38.57
CA ASP A 208 -18.73 0.95 37.24
C ASP A 208 -20.19 0.46 37.25
N ARG A 209 -20.45 -0.66 37.92
CA ARG A 209 -21.80 -1.24 38.01
C ARG A 209 -22.74 -0.41 38.87
N LEU A 210 -22.26 0.21 39.95
CA LEU A 210 -23.10 0.91 40.92
C LEU A 210 -23.14 2.42 40.69
N TRP A 211 -22.33 2.96 39.78
CA TRP A 211 -22.11 4.41 39.66
C TRP A 211 -23.40 5.19 39.37
N ASP A 212 -24.10 4.77 38.32
CA ASP A 212 -25.23 5.51 37.76
C ASP A 212 -26.40 5.62 38.72
N ASP A 213 -26.64 4.55 39.49
CA ASP A 213 -27.78 4.43 40.40
C ASP A 213 -27.45 4.91 41.83
N CYS A 214 -26.20 4.75 42.28
CA CYS A 214 -25.84 4.95 43.69
C CYS A 214 -24.93 6.16 43.95
N TYR A 215 -24.12 6.59 42.98
CA TYR A 215 -22.99 7.50 43.26
C TYR A 215 -22.96 8.77 42.41
N HIS A 216 -23.46 8.74 41.17
CA HIS A 216 -23.36 9.86 40.24
C HIS A 216 -23.94 11.17 40.81
N ASP A 217 -25.08 11.13 41.48
CA ASP A 217 -25.72 12.33 42.07
C ASP A 217 -24.93 12.92 43.26
N LYS A 218 -23.84 12.27 43.67
CA LYS A 218 -22.99 12.64 44.83
C LYS A 218 -21.59 13.09 44.42
N THR A 219 -21.32 13.22 43.12
CA THR A 219 -20.01 13.61 42.58
C THR A 219 -19.77 15.12 42.60
N THR A 220 -20.83 15.90 42.58
CA THR A 220 -20.79 17.36 42.53
C THR A 220 -21.49 17.99 43.74
N VAL A 221 -20.94 19.13 44.15
CA VAL A 221 -21.47 19.96 45.21
C VAL A 221 -21.81 21.32 44.63
N THR A 222 -23.02 21.81 44.91
CA THR A 222 -23.48 23.13 44.48
C THR A 222 -23.64 24.03 45.68
N PHE A 223 -23.12 25.25 45.60
CA PHE A 223 -23.23 26.25 46.66
C PHE A 223 -23.27 27.67 46.09
N ASN A 224 -23.81 28.60 46.87
CA ASN A 224 -23.94 30.00 46.48
C ASN A 224 -22.70 30.79 46.94
N SER A 225 -21.98 31.38 45.99
CA SER A 225 -20.89 32.30 46.31
C SER A 225 -21.53 33.65 46.63
N GLY A 226 -21.65 33.97 47.92
CA GLY A 226 -22.50 35.04 48.46
C GLY A 226 -22.27 36.49 47.97
N GLY A 227 -21.45 36.73 46.95
CA GLY A 227 -21.24 38.06 46.35
C GLY A 227 -22.23 38.42 45.22
N ASP A 228 -22.63 37.47 44.37
CA ASP A 228 -23.37 37.77 43.11
C ASP A 228 -24.55 36.81 42.80
N GLY A 229 -24.92 35.92 43.73
CA GLY A 229 -25.96 34.91 43.47
C GLY A 229 -25.57 33.85 42.43
N VAL A 230 -24.28 33.80 42.05
CA VAL A 230 -23.74 32.80 41.13
C VAL A 230 -23.67 31.45 41.84
N ILE A 231 -24.48 30.50 41.38
CA ILE A 231 -24.40 29.09 41.77
C ILE A 231 -23.11 28.53 41.18
N ARG A 232 -22.20 28.08 42.04
CA ARG A 232 -20.98 27.40 41.63
C ARG A 232 -21.12 25.90 41.90
N SER A 233 -20.57 25.09 41.00
CA SER A 233 -20.42 23.65 41.16
C SER A 233 -18.95 23.29 41.37
N SER A 234 -18.66 22.34 42.25
CA SER A 234 -17.32 21.81 42.49
C SER A 234 -17.37 20.31 42.76
N GLN A 235 -16.24 19.60 42.62
CA GLN A 235 -16.16 18.18 42.94
C GLN A 235 -16.34 17.96 44.45
N SER A 236 -17.12 16.93 44.80
CA SER A 236 -17.35 16.50 46.19
C SER A 236 -16.10 15.85 46.80
N SER A 237 -16.04 15.81 48.13
CA SER A 237 -14.98 15.07 48.84
C SER A 237 -15.07 13.56 48.63
N PHE A 238 -16.17 13.04 48.08
CA PHE A 238 -16.33 11.66 47.65
C PHE A 238 -15.61 11.38 46.33
N LEU A 239 -15.72 12.26 45.33
CA LEU A 239 -15.12 12.04 44.01
C LEU A 239 -13.61 12.30 44.00
N ARG A 240 -13.11 13.28 44.76
CA ARG A 240 -11.68 13.67 44.75
C ARG A 240 -10.73 12.50 45.00
N PRO A 241 -10.88 11.69 46.07
CA PRO A 241 -9.97 10.56 46.32
C PRO A 241 -9.93 9.56 45.16
N ILE A 242 -11.05 9.38 44.45
CA ILE A 242 -11.13 8.48 43.29
C ILE A 242 -10.29 9.01 42.12
N CYS A 243 -10.28 10.33 41.91
CA CYS A 243 -9.56 10.98 40.82
C CYS A 243 -8.08 11.26 41.15
N GLU A 244 -7.76 11.52 42.42
CA GLU A 244 -6.45 12.01 42.88
C GLU A 244 -5.56 10.92 43.47
N SER A 245 -6.07 9.70 43.66
CA SER A 245 -5.29 8.57 44.17
C SER A 245 -4.83 7.64 43.05
N GLN A 246 -3.62 7.09 43.18
CA GLN A 246 -3.08 6.08 42.27
C GLN A 246 -3.63 4.71 42.63
N TRP A 247 -4.68 4.28 41.95
CA TRP A 247 -5.31 2.99 42.21
C TRP A 247 -5.81 2.28 40.95
N ILE A 248 -5.76 2.91 39.77
CA ILE A 248 -6.19 2.27 38.52
C ILE A 248 -5.05 1.43 37.94
N VAL A 249 -5.39 0.26 37.41
CA VAL A 249 -4.41 -0.63 36.79
C VAL A 249 -4.28 -0.32 35.29
N SER A 250 -3.04 -0.16 34.83
CA SER A 250 -2.68 -0.03 33.41
C SER A 250 -2.54 -1.40 32.74
N CYS A 251 -2.73 -1.45 31.42
CA CYS A 251 -2.40 -2.63 30.62
C CYS A 251 -0.91 -2.73 30.22
N MET A 252 -0.12 -1.67 30.45
CA MET A 252 1.27 -1.58 29.98
C MET A 252 2.29 -1.96 31.05
N ASP A 253 1.95 -1.82 32.34
CA ASP A 253 2.86 -2.03 33.45
C ASP A 253 2.15 -2.63 34.67
N ASP A 254 2.94 -2.91 35.72
CA ASP A 254 2.47 -3.48 36.98
C ASP A 254 2.23 -2.41 38.07
N GLU A 255 2.28 -1.13 37.72
CA GLU A 255 2.09 -0.01 38.65
C GLU A 255 0.61 0.43 38.73
N LEU A 256 0.30 1.24 39.75
CA LEU A 256 -1.00 1.87 39.93
C LEU A 256 -0.93 3.34 39.50
N HIS A 257 -1.93 3.79 38.75
CA HIS A 257 -1.95 5.10 38.12
C HIS A 257 -3.16 5.92 38.53
N LEU A 258 -3.09 7.23 38.28
CA LEU A 258 -4.25 8.11 38.34
C LEU A 258 -5.14 7.84 37.13
N ALA A 259 -6.45 8.00 37.28
CA ALA A 259 -7.38 7.79 36.17
C ALA A 259 -7.10 8.72 34.98
N LYS A 260 -6.74 9.98 35.25
CA LYS A 260 -6.41 10.98 34.22
C LYS A 260 -5.17 10.67 33.38
N ASP A 261 -4.29 9.78 33.85
CA ASP A 261 -3.07 9.42 33.14
C ASP A 261 -3.31 8.26 32.16
N LEU A 262 -4.46 7.58 32.28
CA LEU A 262 -4.82 6.40 31.50
C LEU A 262 -5.91 6.68 30.47
N TYR A 263 -5.88 5.89 29.40
CA TYR A 263 -6.88 5.91 28.34
C TYR A 263 -8.03 4.96 28.63
N HIS A 264 -9.23 5.36 28.22
CA HIS A 264 -10.34 4.43 28.08
C HIS A 264 -10.16 3.57 26.83
N ASP A 265 -10.30 2.26 26.96
CA ASP A 265 -10.20 1.29 25.85
C ASP A 265 -11.44 1.36 24.94
N CYS A 266 -11.60 2.48 24.24
CA CYS A 266 -12.64 2.74 23.24
C CYS A 266 -12.06 2.70 21.82
N ASP A 267 -12.93 2.49 20.83
CA ASP A 267 -12.52 2.33 19.44
C ASP A 267 -11.83 3.60 18.89
N ASP A 268 -12.25 4.79 19.32
CA ASP A 268 -11.66 6.07 18.90
C ASP A 268 -10.17 6.14 19.24
N VAL A 269 -9.82 5.90 20.51
CA VAL A 269 -8.43 5.88 20.97
C VAL A 269 -7.67 4.68 20.41
N ARG A 270 -8.27 3.47 20.46
CA ARG A 270 -7.62 2.23 20.05
C ARG A 270 -7.31 2.19 18.56
N SER A 271 -8.11 2.87 17.74
CA SER A 271 -7.85 2.99 16.31
C SER A 271 -6.56 3.76 16.00
N ILE A 272 -6.24 4.76 16.83
CA ILE A 272 -5.07 5.65 16.69
C ILE A 272 -3.85 5.06 17.40
N LEU A 273 -3.97 4.63 18.66
CA LEU A 273 -2.83 4.21 19.49
C LEU A 273 -2.62 2.68 19.54
N GLY A 274 -3.56 1.90 19.01
CA GLY A 274 -3.42 0.44 18.96
C GLY A 274 -3.43 -0.21 20.34
N MET A 275 -2.60 -1.25 20.53
CA MET A 275 -2.47 -1.94 21.82
C MET A 275 -1.33 -1.38 22.70
N ASN A 276 -0.56 -0.42 22.18
CA ASN A 276 0.68 0.05 22.80
C ASN A 276 0.47 1.40 23.51
N ALA A 277 -0.62 1.53 24.26
CA ALA A 277 -0.93 2.72 25.05
C ALA A 277 -1.45 2.31 26.43
N PRO A 278 -1.30 3.17 27.46
CA PRO A 278 -1.69 2.84 28.82
C PRO A 278 -3.21 2.90 29.00
N TYR A 279 -3.89 1.79 28.70
CA TYR A 279 -5.33 1.65 28.89
C TYR A 279 -5.69 1.22 30.31
N ALA A 280 -6.78 1.79 30.84
CA ALA A 280 -7.36 1.38 32.11
C ALA A 280 -7.96 -0.03 32.03
N VAL A 281 -7.66 -0.86 33.02
CA VAL A 281 -8.16 -2.23 33.14
C VAL A 281 -8.87 -2.43 34.48
N PRO A 282 -10.12 -2.93 34.49
CA PRO A 282 -10.96 -3.31 33.34
C PRO A 282 -11.61 -2.12 32.62
N LYS A 283 -12.18 -2.39 31.44
CA LYS A 283 -12.90 -1.40 30.64
C LYS A 283 -14.20 -1.00 31.33
N VAL A 284 -14.33 0.29 31.61
CA VAL A 284 -15.53 0.95 32.18
C VAL A 284 -16.65 1.00 31.14
N THR A 285 -17.87 0.72 31.59
CA THR A 285 -19.09 0.69 30.77
C THR A 285 -20.06 1.83 31.07
N SER A 286 -20.05 2.37 32.30
CA SER A 286 -20.80 3.55 32.70
C SER A 286 -20.23 4.80 32.04
N VAL A 287 -21.05 5.46 31.22
CA VAL A 287 -20.71 6.74 30.60
C VAL A 287 -20.58 7.85 31.65
N LYS A 288 -21.38 7.79 32.72
CA LYS A 288 -21.32 8.76 33.83
C LYS A 288 -20.02 8.63 34.59
N LEU A 289 -19.61 7.41 34.97
CA LEU A 289 -18.34 7.16 35.66
C LEU A 289 -17.15 7.61 34.80
N LEU A 290 -17.17 7.27 33.52
CA LEU A 290 -16.13 7.67 32.56
C LEU A 290 -15.90 9.19 32.58
N ASN A 291 -16.99 9.97 32.56
CA ASN A 291 -16.93 11.43 32.57
C ASN A 291 -16.50 11.98 33.94
N ASP A 292 -16.93 11.34 35.03
CA ASP A 292 -16.64 11.80 36.40
C ASP A 292 -15.19 11.52 36.83
N ILE A 293 -14.63 10.36 36.45
CA ILE A 293 -13.30 9.90 36.90
C ILE A 293 -12.13 10.47 36.07
N GLY A 294 -12.43 10.94 34.84
CA GLY A 294 -11.48 11.68 34.02
C GLY A 294 -10.53 10.84 33.15
N PHE A 295 -10.92 9.63 32.72
CA PHE A 295 -10.12 8.88 31.74
C PHE A 295 -9.93 9.65 30.43
N LYS A 296 -8.79 9.46 29.75
CA LYS A 296 -8.58 10.01 28.41
C LYS A 296 -9.42 9.23 27.40
N THR A 297 -10.44 9.89 26.85
CA THR A 297 -11.36 9.31 25.85
C THR A 297 -11.03 9.74 24.42
N LYS A 298 -10.12 10.70 24.26
CA LYS A 298 -9.60 11.18 22.97
C LYS A 298 -8.08 11.31 23.06
N VAL A 299 -7.44 11.20 21.91
CA VAL A 299 -5.99 11.40 21.77
C VAL A 299 -5.74 12.87 21.48
N CYS A 300 -4.94 13.55 22.30
CA CYS A 300 -4.46 14.90 22.00
C CYS A 300 -3.06 14.84 21.38
N LEU A 301 -2.64 15.93 20.73
CA LEU A 301 -1.35 15.98 20.03
C LEU A 301 -0.16 15.72 20.96
N ASP A 302 -0.15 16.35 22.15
CA ASP A 302 0.92 16.18 23.13
C ASP A 302 1.06 14.73 23.58
N ASP A 303 -0.07 14.12 23.96
CA ASP A 303 -0.07 12.72 24.36
C ASP A 303 0.37 11.79 23.22
N ALA A 304 -0.03 12.07 21.98
CA ALA A 304 0.38 11.28 20.83
C ALA A 304 1.90 11.31 20.62
N LEU A 305 2.53 12.47 20.77
CA LEU A 305 3.97 12.64 20.62
C LEU A 305 4.74 11.96 21.77
N GLU A 306 4.25 12.03 23.01
CA GLU A 306 4.82 11.30 24.15
C GLU A 306 4.73 9.77 23.96
N ILE A 307 3.59 9.29 23.46
CA ILE A 307 3.42 7.86 23.18
C ILE A 307 4.30 7.40 22.02
N LEU A 308 4.45 8.20 20.97
CA LEU A 308 5.39 7.92 19.89
C LEU A 308 6.81 7.80 20.44
N GLU A 309 7.23 8.73 21.30
CA GLU A 309 8.53 8.68 21.96
C GLU A 309 8.67 7.38 22.77
N ALA A 310 7.65 6.96 23.53
CA ALA A 310 7.65 5.68 24.22
C ALA A 310 7.75 4.47 23.26
N TRP A 311 7.08 4.49 22.11
CA TRP A 311 7.19 3.44 21.09
C TRP A 311 8.59 3.32 20.53
N VAL A 312 9.28 4.44 20.32
CA VAL A 312 10.66 4.48 19.84
C VAL A 312 11.61 3.86 20.87
N HIS A 313 11.39 4.13 22.17
CA HIS A 313 12.17 3.51 23.25
C HIS A 313 11.97 1.98 23.35
N CYS A 314 10.88 1.42 22.83
CA CYS A 314 10.71 -0.03 22.76
C CYS A 314 11.63 -0.70 21.71
N GLY A 315 12.19 0.05 20.75
CA GLY A 315 13.06 -0.48 19.70
C GLY A 315 12.43 -1.68 18.97
N ASP A 316 13.22 -2.74 18.75
CA ASP A 316 12.81 -3.96 18.03
C ASP A 316 11.69 -4.76 18.72
N SER A 317 11.41 -4.46 20.00
CA SER A 317 10.32 -5.10 20.74
C SER A 317 8.95 -4.52 20.40
N PHE A 318 8.89 -3.35 19.75
CA PHE A 318 7.65 -2.73 19.34
C PHE A 318 6.94 -3.58 18.28
N LYS A 319 5.66 -3.86 18.53
CA LYS A 319 4.80 -4.65 17.65
C LYS A 319 3.52 -3.90 17.36
N SER A 320 3.23 -3.67 16.09
CA SER A 320 1.95 -3.10 15.69
C SER A 320 1.55 -3.51 14.28
N SER A 321 0.33 -3.16 13.90
CA SER A 321 -0.16 -3.30 12.53
C SER A 321 0.13 -2.04 11.71
N ILE A 322 0.43 -2.20 10.43
CA ILE A 322 0.63 -1.07 9.51
C ILE A 322 -0.63 -0.21 9.40
N SER A 323 -1.82 -0.82 9.46
CA SER A 323 -3.09 -0.08 9.45
C SER A 323 -3.20 0.88 10.64
N GLN A 324 -2.86 0.44 11.85
CA GLN A 324 -2.89 1.31 13.02
C GLN A 324 -1.86 2.43 12.94
N VAL A 325 -0.61 2.12 12.61
CA VAL A 325 0.44 3.15 12.48
C VAL A 325 0.09 4.15 11.38
N THR A 326 -0.54 3.70 10.29
CA THR A 326 -1.09 4.59 9.25
C THR A 326 -2.13 5.55 9.83
N ARG A 327 -3.07 5.06 10.66
CA ARG A 327 -4.06 5.93 11.32
C ARG A 327 -3.41 6.91 12.28
N PHE A 328 -2.37 6.50 13.00
CA PHE A 328 -1.58 7.38 13.85
C PHE A 328 -0.93 8.53 13.05
N TYR A 329 -0.26 8.24 11.94
CA TYR A 329 0.31 9.28 11.08
C TYR A 329 -0.75 10.16 10.42
N LYS A 330 -1.92 9.62 10.06
CA LYS A 330 -3.05 10.45 9.60
C LYS A 330 -3.56 11.40 10.67
N PHE A 331 -3.61 10.94 11.92
CA PHE A 331 -3.94 11.81 13.06
C PHE A 331 -2.93 12.96 13.16
N LEU A 332 -1.63 12.67 13.14
CA LEU A 332 -0.59 13.72 13.12
C LEU A 332 -0.71 14.66 11.92
N TRP A 333 -1.02 14.14 10.73
CA TRP A 333 -1.23 14.96 9.54
C TRP A 333 -2.39 15.94 9.70
N ASN A 334 -3.50 15.52 10.29
CA ASN A 334 -4.63 16.40 10.55
C ASN A 334 -4.25 17.53 11.54
N GLU A 335 -3.48 17.19 12.59
CA GLU A 335 -3.00 18.16 13.58
C GLU A 335 -1.91 19.10 13.04
N MET A 336 -1.24 18.76 11.92
CA MET A 336 -0.27 19.64 11.27
C MET A 336 -0.90 20.93 10.74
N ALA A 337 -2.21 20.98 10.49
CA ALA A 337 -2.90 22.20 10.07
C ALA A 337 -2.65 23.37 11.05
N ASP A 338 -2.68 23.07 12.35
CA ASP A 338 -2.52 24.07 13.42
C ASP A 338 -1.14 24.03 14.10
N SER A 339 -0.44 22.89 14.05
CA SER A 339 0.78 22.64 14.84
C SER A 339 1.97 22.07 14.05
N LYS A 340 2.11 22.42 12.76
CA LYS A 340 3.17 21.87 11.88
C LYS A 340 4.57 21.89 12.50
N GLN A 341 5.02 23.05 12.99
CA GLN A 341 6.39 23.22 13.50
C GLN A 341 6.70 22.26 14.66
N LYS A 342 5.79 22.17 15.64
CA LYS A 342 5.93 21.28 16.80
C LYS A 342 6.03 19.82 16.39
N ILE A 343 5.19 19.39 15.44
CA ILE A 343 5.20 18.01 14.94
C ILE A 343 6.50 17.73 14.20
N THR A 344 6.91 18.60 13.28
CA THR A 344 8.15 18.40 12.51
C THR A 344 9.37 18.38 13.42
N GLU A 345 9.48 19.29 14.39
CA GLU A 345 10.61 19.34 15.33
C GLU A 345 10.71 18.04 16.14
N LYS A 346 9.59 17.52 16.64
CA LYS A 346 9.57 16.24 17.37
C LYS A 346 9.90 15.04 16.48
N LEU A 347 9.39 14.99 15.24
CA LEU A 347 9.68 13.88 14.32
C LEU A 347 11.14 13.87 13.83
N HIS A 348 11.80 15.04 13.77
CA HIS A 348 13.23 15.16 13.47
C HIS A 348 14.13 14.89 14.68
N ALA A 349 13.61 15.02 15.91
CA ALA A 349 14.41 14.84 17.13
C ALA A 349 14.79 13.37 17.42
N PHE A 350 14.00 12.41 16.95
CA PHE A 350 14.25 10.98 17.17
C PHE A 350 13.72 10.12 16.01
N PRO A 351 14.16 8.85 15.88
CA PRO A 351 13.71 7.95 14.81
C PRO A 351 12.20 7.76 14.91
N SER A 352 11.43 8.37 14.02
CA SER A 352 9.96 8.47 14.15
C SER A 352 9.19 7.68 13.10
N VAL A 353 9.90 7.09 12.13
CA VAL A 353 9.30 6.38 11.00
C VAL A 353 9.32 4.88 11.27
N PHE A 354 8.17 4.29 11.58
CA PHE A 354 8.07 2.85 11.81
C PHE A 354 8.20 2.08 10.50
N VAL A 355 9.14 1.15 10.44
CA VAL A 355 9.35 0.26 9.30
C VAL A 355 9.39 -1.19 9.76
N PRO A 356 8.49 -2.06 9.26
CA PRO A 356 8.47 -3.46 9.66
C PRO A 356 9.70 -4.24 9.18
N HIS A 357 10.09 -5.27 9.93
CA HIS A 357 11.15 -6.20 9.53
C HIS A 357 10.72 -7.11 8.37
N LYS A 358 9.43 -7.48 8.36
CA LYS A 358 8.79 -8.27 7.31
C LYS A 358 7.49 -7.60 6.95
N ILE A 359 7.21 -7.48 5.65
CA ILE A 359 5.91 -7.04 5.19
C ILE A 359 4.92 -8.16 5.51
N GLY A 360 3.98 -7.89 6.41
CA GLY A 360 2.94 -8.85 6.79
C GLY A 360 2.06 -9.23 5.60
N SER A 361 1.43 -10.40 5.66
CA SER A 361 0.52 -10.86 4.60
C SER A 361 -0.74 -10.00 4.49
N ARG A 362 -1.15 -9.36 5.61
CA ARG A 362 -2.28 -8.45 5.72
C ARG A 362 -1.87 -7.19 6.49
N GLN A 363 -2.45 -6.03 6.15
CA GLN A 363 -2.17 -4.75 6.82
C GLN A 363 -2.51 -4.72 8.33
N ASN A 364 -3.39 -5.62 8.79
CA ASN A 364 -3.81 -5.72 10.19
C ASN A 364 -2.99 -6.74 10.99
N ASP A 365 -2.05 -7.45 10.36
CA ASP A 365 -1.19 -8.39 11.07
C ASP A 365 -0.30 -7.61 12.05
N ILE A 366 -0.20 -8.10 13.29
CA ILE A 366 0.71 -7.53 14.29
C ILE A 366 2.12 -7.98 13.93
N ILE A 367 2.96 -7.03 13.53
CA ILE A 367 4.33 -7.28 13.06
C ILE A 367 5.33 -6.47 13.88
N SER A 368 6.53 -7.01 14.04
CA SER A 368 7.65 -6.27 14.64
C SER A 368 8.34 -5.40 13.59
N GLY A 369 8.85 -4.26 14.03
CA GLY A 369 9.54 -3.30 13.18
C GLY A 369 10.54 -2.49 13.98
N ILE A 370 11.21 -1.59 13.28
CA ILE A 370 12.14 -0.61 13.85
C ILE A 370 11.66 0.78 13.50
N PHE A 371 12.01 1.77 14.32
CA PHE A 371 11.82 3.16 13.96
C PHE A 371 13.10 3.72 13.35
N LEU A 372 12.98 4.41 12.21
CA LEU A 372 14.07 5.04 11.46
C LEU A 372 13.94 6.56 11.48
N SER A 373 15.07 7.26 11.31
CA SER A 373 15.08 8.70 11.09
C SER A 373 14.44 9.06 9.75
N LEU A 374 13.93 10.28 9.62
CA LEU A 374 13.46 10.83 8.35
C LEU A 374 14.57 10.87 7.28
N ASP A 375 15.83 11.01 7.70
CA ASP A 375 17.00 10.99 6.82
C ASP A 375 17.36 9.60 6.29
N ASP A 376 16.86 8.53 6.92
CA ASP A 376 17.17 7.14 6.59
C ASP A 376 16.11 6.49 5.69
N VAL A 377 15.14 7.27 5.21
CA VAL A 377 14.03 6.77 4.40
C VAL A 377 13.82 7.63 3.15
N TYR A 378 13.27 7.00 2.11
CA TYR A 378 12.83 7.67 0.90
C TYR A 378 11.36 7.36 0.66
N TRP A 379 10.66 8.24 -0.07
CA TRP A 379 9.32 7.90 -0.49
C TRP A 379 9.33 6.71 -1.46
N ASN A 380 10.07 6.83 -2.58
CA ASN A 380 10.12 5.80 -3.61
C ASN A 380 11.56 5.60 -4.12
N ASP A 381 11.82 4.39 -4.62
CA ASP A 381 13.02 4.07 -5.38
C ASP A 381 12.69 3.94 -6.87
N SER A 382 12.65 5.09 -7.55
CA SER A 382 12.37 5.14 -8.99
C SER A 382 13.32 4.32 -9.86
N ALA A 383 14.55 4.06 -9.38
CA ALA A 383 15.55 3.28 -10.11
C ALA A 383 15.50 1.78 -9.77
N GLY A 384 14.82 1.37 -8.69
CA GLY A 384 14.77 -0.01 -8.22
C GLY A 384 16.14 -0.58 -7.82
N VAL A 385 17.04 0.29 -7.35
CA VAL A 385 18.41 -0.02 -6.90
C VAL A 385 18.41 -0.62 -5.50
N LEU A 386 17.52 -0.17 -4.62
CA LEU A 386 17.42 -0.60 -3.22
C LEU A 386 16.99 -2.06 -3.07
N GLU A 387 16.18 -2.60 -3.99
CA GLU A 387 15.88 -4.03 -4.02
C GLU A 387 17.10 -4.87 -4.42
N GLU A 388 17.91 -4.40 -5.37
CA GLU A 388 19.17 -5.08 -5.74
C GLU A 388 20.19 -5.01 -4.59
N ILE A 389 20.23 -3.88 -3.85
CA ILE A 389 21.06 -3.76 -2.63
C ILE A 389 20.68 -4.83 -1.61
N LYS A 390 19.39 -5.10 -1.40
CA LYS A 390 18.95 -6.18 -0.48
C LYS A 390 19.46 -7.54 -0.94
N GLU A 391 19.36 -7.85 -2.23
CA GLU A 391 19.85 -9.12 -2.77
C GLU A 391 21.36 -9.27 -2.59
N ILE A 392 22.14 -8.21 -2.86
CA ILE A 392 23.60 -8.17 -2.66
C ILE A 392 23.97 -8.27 -1.16
N SER A 393 23.24 -7.56 -0.30
CA SER A 393 23.50 -7.52 1.15
C SER A 393 23.31 -8.88 1.82
N SER A 394 22.45 -9.75 1.26
CA SER A 394 22.30 -11.13 1.74
C SER A 394 23.57 -11.97 1.54
N GLN A 395 24.47 -11.54 0.67
CA GLN A 395 25.73 -12.23 0.33
C GLN A 395 26.96 -11.67 1.07
N ILE A 396 26.86 -10.47 1.67
CA ILE A 396 27.99 -9.77 2.31
C ILE A 396 27.63 -9.44 3.76
N SER A 397 28.11 -10.27 4.70
CA SER A 397 27.83 -10.14 6.12
C SER A 397 28.52 -8.93 6.77
N SER A 398 27.75 -8.18 7.55
CA SER A 398 28.13 -7.25 8.65
C SER A 398 28.54 -5.79 8.38
N VAL A 399 28.76 -5.33 7.14
CA VAL A 399 29.22 -3.92 6.90
C VAL A 399 28.22 -3.07 6.11
N VAL A 400 27.19 -3.69 5.53
CA VAL A 400 26.23 -3.02 4.63
C VAL A 400 25.07 -2.35 5.36
N GLU A 401 25.00 -2.38 6.70
CA GLU A 401 23.92 -1.73 7.48
C GLU A 401 23.73 -0.24 7.13
N SER A 402 24.80 0.46 6.76
CA SER A 402 24.76 1.88 6.33
C SER A 402 24.05 2.15 4.99
N LEU A 403 23.75 1.14 4.18
CA LEU A 403 23.05 1.24 2.89
C LEU A 403 21.55 0.95 2.99
N HIS A 404 21.03 0.58 4.17
CA HIS A 404 19.65 0.10 4.34
C HIS A 404 18.62 1.23 4.46
N ARG A 405 18.72 2.27 3.62
CA ARG A 405 17.60 3.20 3.50
C ARG A 405 16.37 2.43 3.00
N LYS A 406 15.18 2.75 3.51
CA LYS A 406 13.95 2.02 3.16
C LYS A 406 12.97 2.93 2.42
N THR A 407 12.17 2.33 1.53
CA THR A 407 11.12 3.04 0.80
C THR A 407 9.80 2.99 1.56
N LEU A 408 9.08 4.11 1.60
CA LEU A 408 7.82 4.23 2.33
C LEU A 408 6.59 3.98 1.45
N CYS A 409 6.66 4.18 0.13
CA CYS A 409 5.52 4.04 -0.78
C CYS A 409 4.86 2.65 -0.71
N ASN A 410 5.66 1.61 -0.46
CA ASN A 410 5.19 0.22 -0.37
C ASN A 410 4.57 -0.10 1.00
N ILE A 411 4.88 0.69 2.02
CA ILE A 411 4.43 0.48 3.41
C ILE A 411 3.21 1.36 3.69
N TYR A 412 3.28 2.62 3.29
CA TYR A 412 2.29 3.67 3.55
C TYR A 412 1.85 4.39 2.27
N PRO A 413 1.26 3.70 1.28
CA PRO A 413 0.97 4.28 -0.05
C PRO A 413 0.09 5.54 -0.02
N GLY A 414 -0.76 5.71 1.00
CA GLY A 414 -1.65 6.86 1.16
C GLY A 414 -1.11 7.98 2.04
N LEU A 415 0.19 8.00 2.38
CA LEU A 415 0.82 9.00 3.26
C LEU A 415 1.94 9.79 2.56
N HIS A 416 1.88 9.91 1.23
CA HIS A 416 2.86 10.69 0.45
C HIS A 416 2.99 12.11 0.99
N ASP A 417 1.87 12.85 1.02
CA ASP A 417 1.87 14.25 1.41
C ASP A 417 2.36 14.46 2.85
N PHE A 418 2.00 13.56 3.76
CA PHE A 418 2.46 13.63 5.15
C PHE A 418 3.98 13.50 5.23
N PHE A 419 4.57 12.46 4.63
CA PHE A 419 6.01 12.21 4.74
C PHE A 419 6.83 13.19 3.90
N VAL A 420 6.46 13.41 2.64
CA VAL A 420 7.23 14.23 1.70
C VAL A 420 6.98 15.72 1.92
N ASN A 421 5.73 16.17 1.83
CA ASN A 421 5.37 17.60 1.90
C ASN A 421 5.28 18.12 3.35
N GLY A 422 4.87 17.25 4.29
CA GLY A 422 4.75 17.55 5.71
C GLY A 422 6.08 17.49 6.44
N CYS A 423 6.72 16.32 6.42
CA CYS A 423 7.92 16.01 7.21
C CYS A 423 9.25 16.27 6.48
N GLY A 424 9.25 16.38 5.14
CA GLY A 424 10.45 16.62 4.34
C GLY A 424 11.22 15.37 3.94
N VAL A 425 10.58 14.19 3.91
CA VAL A 425 11.21 12.96 3.39
C VAL A 425 11.50 13.13 1.89
N PRO A 426 12.71 12.84 1.40
CA PRO A 426 13.02 13.01 -0.02
C PRO A 426 12.21 12.03 -0.90
N GLU A 427 11.71 12.54 -2.04
CA GLU A 427 10.90 11.78 -3.01
C GLU A 427 11.64 10.55 -3.55
N THR A 428 12.89 10.77 -3.97
CA THR A 428 13.80 9.77 -4.52
C THR A 428 15.23 10.09 -4.08
N PRO A 429 16.15 9.12 -4.07
CA PRO A 429 17.57 9.40 -3.84
C PRO A 429 18.09 10.45 -4.83
N SER A 430 18.90 11.40 -4.34
CA SER A 430 19.52 12.42 -5.18
C SER A 430 20.70 11.84 -5.98
N PHE A 431 21.18 12.58 -6.97
CA PHE A 431 22.39 12.20 -7.73
C PHE A 431 23.58 11.94 -6.82
N GLN A 432 23.80 12.80 -5.82
CA GLN A 432 24.88 12.67 -4.85
C GLN A 432 24.74 11.42 -3.97
N GLU A 433 23.52 11.01 -3.62
CA GLU A 433 23.31 9.78 -2.87
C GLU A 433 23.56 8.55 -3.73
N TYR A 434 23.16 8.55 -5.00
CA TYR A 434 23.55 7.49 -5.94
C TYR A 434 25.07 7.41 -6.14
N LEU A 435 25.79 8.53 -6.16
CA LEU A 435 27.26 8.54 -6.20
C LEU A 435 27.90 7.91 -4.95
N LYS A 436 27.34 8.16 -3.76
CA LYS A 436 27.82 7.51 -2.52
C LYS A 436 27.58 6.00 -2.57
N ILE A 437 26.40 5.57 -3.05
CA ILE A 437 26.07 4.15 -3.25
C ILE A 437 27.07 3.49 -4.20
N LEU A 438 27.38 4.13 -5.34
CA LEU A 438 28.39 3.61 -6.29
C LEU A 438 29.78 3.50 -5.64
N GLY A 439 30.20 4.49 -4.85
CA GLY A 439 31.47 4.43 -4.12
C GLY A 439 31.51 3.28 -3.10
N GLN A 440 30.39 3.01 -2.43
CA GLN A 440 30.30 1.86 -1.51
C GLN A 440 30.30 0.52 -2.26
N PHE A 441 29.62 0.42 -3.41
CA PHE A 441 29.73 -0.77 -4.27
C PHE A 441 31.16 -1.03 -4.70
N ALA A 442 31.88 0.01 -5.14
CA ALA A 442 33.28 -0.10 -5.54
C ALA A 442 34.20 -0.61 -4.41
N HIS A 443 33.87 -0.29 -3.16
CA HIS A 443 34.69 -0.66 -2.00
C HIS A 443 34.37 -2.06 -1.45
N TYR A 444 33.10 -2.48 -1.46
CA TYR A 444 32.65 -3.67 -0.74
C TYR A 444 32.16 -4.83 -1.64
N VAL A 445 31.84 -4.58 -2.91
CA VAL A 445 31.15 -5.54 -3.79
C VAL A 445 31.98 -5.78 -5.06
N SER A 446 31.97 -7.00 -5.60
CA SER A 446 32.56 -7.24 -6.93
C SER A 446 31.73 -6.58 -8.03
N PRO A 447 32.36 -6.08 -9.12
CA PRO A 447 31.66 -5.50 -10.26
C PRO A 447 30.54 -6.36 -10.84
N SER A 448 30.75 -7.66 -10.97
CA SER A 448 29.78 -8.64 -11.48
C SER A 448 28.50 -8.68 -10.64
N CYS A 449 28.62 -8.65 -9.32
CA CYS A 449 27.48 -8.61 -8.40
C CYS A 449 26.76 -7.25 -8.45
N ALA A 450 27.49 -6.14 -8.59
CA ALA A 450 26.91 -4.79 -8.61
C ALA A 450 26.40 -4.34 -9.99
N ALA A 451 26.78 -5.03 -11.08
CA ALA A 451 26.59 -4.56 -12.46
C ALA A 451 25.13 -4.19 -12.80
N LYS A 452 24.17 -4.99 -12.32
CA LYS A 452 22.73 -4.74 -12.53
C LYS A 452 22.23 -3.51 -11.79
N ALA A 453 22.70 -3.29 -10.55
CA ALA A 453 22.40 -2.09 -9.79
C ALA A 453 23.02 -0.83 -10.43
N VAL A 454 24.27 -0.92 -10.90
CA VAL A 454 24.94 0.17 -11.63
C VAL A 454 24.20 0.49 -12.93
N SER A 455 23.76 -0.53 -13.68
CA SER A 455 22.95 -0.36 -14.90
C SER A 455 21.69 0.46 -14.65
N LYS A 456 20.97 0.15 -13.57
CA LYS A 456 19.77 0.89 -13.15
C LYS A 456 20.05 2.34 -12.79
N ILE A 457 21.16 2.62 -12.09
CA ILE A 457 21.59 4.00 -11.78
C ILE A 457 21.88 4.76 -13.08
N PHE A 458 22.61 4.15 -14.02
CA PHE A 458 22.94 4.78 -15.31
C PHE A 458 21.69 5.03 -16.16
N LEU A 459 20.73 4.11 -16.13
CA LEU A 459 19.44 4.30 -16.81
C LEU A 459 18.68 5.50 -16.23
N LYS A 460 18.60 5.59 -14.89
CA LYS A 460 17.96 6.71 -14.18
C LYS A 460 18.62 8.05 -14.54
N TRP A 461 19.94 8.11 -14.52
CA TRP A 461 20.69 9.33 -14.89
C TRP A 461 20.53 9.70 -16.37
N SER A 462 20.40 8.72 -17.26
CA SER A 462 20.11 9.01 -18.67
C SER A 462 18.73 9.66 -18.84
N ASP A 463 17.72 9.17 -18.12
CA ASP A 463 16.37 9.75 -18.16
C ASP A 463 16.32 11.14 -17.49
N ASP A 464 17.04 11.32 -16.38
CA ASP A 464 17.18 12.63 -15.73
C ASP A 464 17.88 13.65 -16.63
N LEU A 465 18.94 13.22 -17.34
CA LEU A 465 19.65 14.05 -18.31
C LEU A 465 18.75 14.48 -19.48
N LYS A 466 17.92 13.57 -20.01
CA LYS A 466 16.91 13.91 -21.04
C LYS A 466 15.87 14.91 -20.53
N SER A 467 15.51 14.84 -19.25
CA SER A 467 14.59 15.78 -18.61
C SER A 467 15.23 17.11 -18.18
N GLY A 468 16.55 17.27 -18.35
CA GLY A 468 17.30 18.49 -18.01
C GLY A 468 17.61 18.67 -16.53
N LYS A 469 17.40 17.66 -15.67
CA LYS A 469 17.53 17.77 -14.20
C LYS A 469 18.96 17.58 -13.66
N SER A 470 19.89 17.00 -14.44
CA SER A 470 21.19 16.53 -13.92
C SER A 470 22.40 16.92 -14.79
N THR A 471 22.34 18.06 -15.49
CA THR A 471 23.43 18.48 -16.40
C THR A 471 24.72 18.85 -15.65
N GLU A 472 24.64 19.63 -14.57
CA GLU A 472 25.80 20.03 -13.75
C GLU A 472 26.41 18.83 -13.01
N ASP A 473 25.56 17.98 -12.44
CA ASP A 473 25.93 16.75 -11.75
C ASP A 473 26.71 15.78 -12.65
N VAL A 474 26.31 15.63 -13.92
CA VAL A 474 27.00 14.78 -14.90
C VAL A 474 28.39 15.32 -15.25
N VAL A 475 28.54 16.66 -15.32
CA VAL A 475 29.86 17.28 -15.52
C VAL A 475 30.77 17.01 -14.32
N HIS A 476 30.25 17.21 -13.10
CA HIS A 476 30.99 16.92 -11.89
C HIS A 476 31.40 15.44 -11.80
N PHE A 477 30.49 14.52 -12.14
CA PHE A 477 30.78 13.09 -12.15
C PHE A 477 31.87 12.73 -13.18
N LYS A 478 31.85 13.35 -14.37
CA LYS A 478 32.90 13.17 -15.38
C LYS A 478 34.28 13.63 -14.90
N GLU A 479 34.35 14.75 -14.20
CA GLU A 479 35.60 15.23 -13.60
C GLU A 479 36.13 14.22 -12.59
N ARG A 480 35.27 13.71 -11.70
CA ARG A 480 35.64 12.68 -10.71
C ARG A 480 36.07 11.38 -11.36
N LEU A 481 35.40 10.92 -12.42
CA LEU A 481 35.81 9.72 -13.17
C LEU A 481 37.22 9.84 -13.76
N SER A 482 37.76 11.05 -13.93
CA SER A 482 39.14 11.24 -14.40
C SER A 482 40.19 10.99 -13.30
N GLU A 483 39.78 10.91 -12.03
CA GLU A 483 40.65 10.63 -10.89
C GLU A 483 40.97 9.14 -10.79
N LEU A 484 42.19 8.79 -10.38
CA LEU A 484 42.63 7.40 -10.21
C LEU A 484 41.84 6.69 -9.10
N GLU A 485 41.55 7.39 -8.01
CA GLU A 485 40.92 6.84 -6.80
C GLU A 485 39.42 6.59 -6.98
N TYR A 486 38.79 7.23 -7.98
CA TYR A 486 37.35 7.14 -8.22
C TYR A 486 36.98 6.04 -9.21
N ALA A 487 37.47 4.83 -8.93
CA ALA A 487 37.19 3.64 -9.73
C ALA A 487 35.80 3.07 -9.41
N VAL A 488 34.77 3.53 -10.11
CA VAL A 488 33.36 3.16 -9.86
C VAL A 488 32.65 2.58 -11.09
N LEU A 489 33.38 2.33 -12.19
CA LEU A 489 32.83 1.71 -13.39
C LEU A 489 33.06 0.19 -13.35
N PRO A 490 32.00 -0.63 -13.43
CA PRO A 490 32.14 -2.08 -13.45
C PRO A 490 32.60 -2.57 -14.83
N THR A 491 33.48 -3.57 -14.87
CA THR A 491 34.02 -4.13 -16.12
C THR A 491 33.78 -5.62 -16.24
N GLU A 492 33.84 -6.16 -17.47
CA GLU A 492 33.71 -7.60 -17.72
C GLU A 492 34.85 -8.42 -17.10
N SER A 493 35.99 -7.79 -16.79
CA SER A 493 37.11 -8.44 -16.12
C SER A 493 36.94 -8.52 -14.59
N ASP A 494 35.74 -8.18 -14.11
CA ASP A 494 35.38 -8.09 -12.69
C ASP A 494 36.28 -7.12 -11.91
N LYS A 495 36.69 -6.02 -12.57
CA LYS A 495 37.46 -4.92 -11.96
C LYS A 495 36.70 -3.60 -11.97
N TRP A 496 36.82 -2.84 -10.89
CA TRP A 496 36.38 -1.45 -10.85
C TRP A 496 37.43 -0.56 -11.52
N VAL A 497 37.01 0.33 -12.42
CA VAL A 497 37.91 1.24 -13.15
C VAL A 497 37.39 2.66 -13.14
N SER A 498 38.28 3.62 -13.40
CA SER A 498 37.95 5.01 -13.71
C SER A 498 38.41 5.35 -15.14
N LEU A 499 38.16 6.58 -15.60
CA LEU A 499 38.64 7.11 -16.88
C LEU A 499 40.08 7.62 -16.83
N HIS A 500 40.80 7.41 -15.72
CA HIS A 500 42.21 7.73 -15.61
C HIS A 500 43.06 6.90 -16.59
N SER A 501 44.08 7.51 -17.19
CA SER A 501 44.89 6.91 -18.27
C SER A 501 45.63 5.61 -17.89
N SER A 502 45.79 5.33 -16.59
CA SER A 502 46.39 4.09 -16.08
C SER A 502 45.55 2.84 -16.35
N PHE A 503 44.23 2.97 -16.54
CA PHE A 503 43.33 1.84 -16.79
C PHE A 503 43.24 1.47 -18.29
N GLY A 504 43.97 2.17 -19.16
CA GLY A 504 43.93 1.96 -20.60
C GLY A 504 42.69 2.57 -21.24
N LEU A 505 42.15 1.91 -22.27
CA LEU A 505 40.94 2.36 -22.93
C LEU A 505 39.71 1.78 -22.22
N VAL A 506 38.92 2.64 -21.57
CA VAL A 506 37.60 2.29 -21.04
C VAL A 506 36.55 2.65 -22.08
N CYS A 507 35.78 1.67 -22.55
CA CYS A 507 34.73 1.88 -23.55
C CYS A 507 33.50 1.00 -23.28
N TRP A 508 32.38 1.36 -23.88
CA TRP A 508 31.16 0.56 -23.85
C TRP A 508 30.94 -0.16 -25.18
N CYS A 509 30.21 -1.27 -25.15
CA CYS A 509 30.01 -2.12 -26.33
C CYS A 509 28.68 -1.80 -27.02
N ASP A 510 28.77 -1.34 -28.27
CA ASP A 510 27.66 -1.18 -29.21
C ASP A 510 27.69 -2.21 -30.35
N ASP A 511 28.82 -2.90 -30.58
CA ASP A 511 28.96 -3.99 -31.56
C ASP A 511 29.68 -5.21 -30.94
N GLU A 512 28.91 -6.26 -30.66
CA GLU A 512 29.43 -7.51 -30.09
C GLU A 512 30.44 -8.24 -31.01
N LYS A 513 30.35 -8.05 -32.35
CA LYS A 513 31.34 -8.60 -33.28
C LYS A 513 32.67 -7.88 -33.15
N LEU A 514 32.67 -6.56 -32.92
CA LEU A 514 33.89 -5.80 -32.65
C LEU A 514 34.47 -6.17 -31.30
N LYS A 515 33.66 -6.21 -30.24
CA LYS A 515 34.10 -6.62 -28.90
C LYS A 515 34.78 -7.98 -28.89
N LYS A 516 34.22 -9.01 -29.54
CA LYS A 516 34.84 -10.34 -29.66
C LYS A 516 36.24 -10.31 -30.30
N ARG A 517 36.53 -9.33 -31.17
CA ARG A 517 37.85 -9.18 -31.82
C ARG A 517 38.91 -8.60 -30.88
N PHE A 518 38.49 -7.83 -29.87
CA PHE A 518 39.38 -7.11 -28.95
C PHE A 518 39.37 -7.67 -27.51
N LYS A 519 38.46 -8.59 -27.17
CA LYS A 519 38.26 -9.17 -25.82
C LYS A 519 39.51 -9.77 -25.14
N LYS A 520 40.55 -10.13 -25.90
CA LYS A 520 41.80 -10.74 -25.37
C LYS A 520 42.96 -9.74 -25.18
N LYS A 521 42.69 -8.43 -25.15
CA LYS A 521 43.71 -7.38 -25.01
C LYS A 521 43.57 -6.71 -23.65
N ASP A 522 44.59 -6.84 -22.80
CA ASP A 522 44.56 -6.35 -21.40
C ASP A 522 44.44 -4.82 -21.28
N ASN A 523 44.72 -4.08 -22.36
CA ASN A 523 44.68 -2.62 -22.41
C ASN A 523 43.28 -2.03 -22.73
N ILE A 524 42.26 -2.87 -22.89
CA ILE A 524 40.87 -2.43 -23.15
C ILE A 524 39.96 -2.98 -22.06
N GLN A 525 39.22 -2.07 -21.42
CA GLN A 525 38.23 -2.38 -20.40
C GLN A 525 36.84 -2.10 -20.95
N PHE A 526 36.00 -3.14 -21.01
CA PHE A 526 34.60 -3.02 -21.43
C PHE A 526 33.71 -2.87 -20.20
N ILE A 527 32.88 -1.82 -20.20
CA ILE A 527 31.86 -1.63 -19.15
C ILE A 527 30.86 -2.79 -19.20
N TYR A 528 30.53 -3.31 -18.02
CA TYR A 528 29.64 -4.45 -17.85
C TYR A 528 28.40 -4.09 -17.05
N PHE A 529 27.23 -4.42 -17.60
CA PHE A 529 25.92 -4.11 -17.03
C PHE A 529 25.10 -5.35 -16.59
N GLY A 530 25.76 -6.51 -16.47
CA GLY A 530 25.10 -7.76 -16.14
C GLY A 530 24.70 -8.59 -17.37
N GLU A 531 24.25 -9.81 -17.12
CA GLU A 531 23.57 -10.66 -18.11
C GLU A 531 22.08 -10.28 -18.15
N ASN A 532 21.63 -9.63 -19.23
CA ASN A 532 20.20 -9.47 -19.53
C ASN A 532 19.85 -10.23 -20.82
N ALA A 533 18.57 -10.41 -21.11
CA ALA A 533 18.14 -10.96 -22.40
C ALA A 533 18.63 -10.06 -23.55
N ASP A 534 18.98 -10.65 -24.70
CA ASP A 534 19.60 -9.92 -25.82
C ASP A 534 18.79 -8.67 -26.24
N GLU A 535 17.45 -8.77 -26.23
CA GLU A 535 16.54 -7.64 -26.55
C GLU A 535 16.57 -6.52 -25.50
N GLU A 536 16.70 -6.85 -24.21
CA GLU A 536 16.79 -5.86 -23.13
C GLU A 536 18.15 -5.15 -23.14
N GLN A 537 19.21 -5.87 -23.52
CA GLN A 537 20.56 -5.34 -23.62
C GLN A 537 20.66 -4.26 -24.72
N GLU A 538 20.05 -4.47 -25.89
CA GLU A 538 20.03 -3.49 -26.99
C GLU A 538 19.25 -2.21 -26.62
N VAL A 539 18.11 -2.37 -25.92
CA VAL A 539 17.31 -1.23 -25.45
C VAL A 539 18.07 -0.43 -24.39
N LEU A 540 18.75 -1.10 -23.45
CA LEU A 540 19.60 -0.46 -22.45
C LEU A 540 20.76 0.31 -23.09
N GLN A 541 21.46 -0.30 -24.04
CA GLN A 541 22.56 0.33 -24.79
C GLN A 541 22.10 1.60 -25.49
N THR A 542 20.95 1.55 -26.16
CA THR A 542 20.37 2.72 -26.83
C THR A 542 20.04 3.82 -25.83
N LYS A 543 19.41 3.47 -24.70
CA LYS A 543 19.01 4.45 -23.68
C LYS A 543 20.19 5.09 -22.97
N VAL A 544 21.27 4.36 -22.70
CA VAL A 544 22.43 4.85 -21.92
C VAL A 544 23.49 5.54 -22.80
N SER A 545 23.46 5.36 -24.12
CA SER A 545 24.39 5.97 -25.08
C SER A 545 24.62 7.48 -24.88
N VAL A 546 23.56 8.26 -24.70
CA VAL A 546 23.62 9.72 -24.50
C VAL A 546 24.39 10.07 -23.23
N LEU A 547 24.15 9.32 -22.14
CA LEU A 547 24.88 9.49 -20.89
C LEU A 547 26.36 9.12 -21.07
N MET A 548 26.67 8.01 -21.76
CA MET A 548 28.06 7.59 -22.01
C MET A 548 28.87 8.66 -22.74
N HIS A 549 28.33 9.21 -23.83
CA HIS A 549 28.98 10.30 -24.55
C HIS A 549 29.16 11.55 -23.68
N SER A 550 28.16 11.88 -22.86
CA SER A 550 28.23 13.03 -21.94
C SER A 550 29.34 12.85 -20.90
N LEU A 551 29.48 11.64 -20.35
CA LEU A 551 30.56 11.25 -19.42
C LEU A 551 31.93 11.12 -20.11
N GLY A 552 32.00 11.18 -21.44
CA GLY A 552 33.24 11.02 -22.20
C GLY A 552 33.70 9.57 -22.34
N ILE A 553 32.79 8.60 -22.19
CA ILE A 553 33.06 7.18 -22.38
C ILE A 553 32.71 6.83 -23.84
N PRO A 554 33.69 6.55 -24.71
CA PRO A 554 33.44 6.27 -26.12
C PRO A 554 32.88 4.86 -26.34
N SER A 555 32.18 4.64 -27.46
CA SER A 555 31.77 3.29 -27.88
C SER A 555 32.91 2.57 -28.61
N ILE A 556 32.87 1.22 -28.66
CA ILE A 556 33.89 0.45 -29.37
C ILE A 556 33.89 0.74 -30.89
N SER A 557 32.73 1.01 -31.50
CA SER A 557 32.67 1.35 -32.93
C SER A 557 33.29 2.71 -33.26
N GLU A 558 33.29 3.67 -32.32
CA GLU A 558 33.91 4.99 -32.50
C GLU A 558 35.44 4.97 -32.46
N VAL A 559 36.01 4.12 -31.61
CA VAL A 559 37.47 4.03 -31.40
C VAL A 559 38.14 3.09 -32.39
N VAL A 560 37.39 2.14 -32.98
CA VAL A 560 37.90 1.17 -33.93
C VAL A 560 37.88 1.74 -35.36
N LYS A 561 39.05 1.74 -36.00
CA LYS A 561 39.22 2.06 -37.42
C LYS A 561 39.58 0.80 -38.22
N ARG A 562 39.24 0.81 -39.50
CA ARG A 562 39.65 -0.24 -40.46
C ARG A 562 40.90 0.24 -41.20
N GLU A 563 41.99 -0.51 -41.07
CA GLU A 563 43.26 -0.25 -41.76
C GLU A 563 43.39 -1.21 -42.95
N ALA A 564 43.64 -0.66 -44.14
CA ALA A 564 43.82 -1.40 -45.37
C ALA A 564 45.19 -2.09 -45.41
N ILE A 565 45.20 -3.36 -45.80
CA ILE A 565 46.38 -4.13 -46.14
C ILE A 565 46.22 -4.55 -47.60
N TYR A 566 47.14 -4.14 -48.46
CA TYR A 566 46.98 -4.33 -49.91
C TYR A 566 48.29 -4.67 -50.62
N GLU A 567 48.16 -5.40 -51.72
CA GLU A 567 49.26 -5.81 -52.60
C GLU A 567 48.91 -5.52 -54.07
N GLY A 568 49.93 -5.20 -54.88
CA GLY A 568 49.82 -5.05 -56.34
C GLY A 568 48.96 -3.87 -56.78
N LEU A 569 49.56 -2.67 -56.88
CA LEU A 569 48.85 -1.45 -57.30
C LEU A 569 48.61 -1.45 -58.81
N GLN A 570 47.36 -1.23 -59.23
CA GLN A 570 46.89 -1.36 -60.61
C GLN A 570 46.37 -0.04 -61.18
N ASP A 571 46.07 -0.01 -62.48
CA ASP A 571 45.47 1.16 -63.12
C ASP A 571 44.07 1.44 -62.54
N ASN A 572 43.82 2.70 -62.17
CA ASN A 572 42.59 3.13 -61.49
C ASN A 572 41.66 3.95 -62.39
N SER A 573 41.96 4.09 -63.68
CA SER A 573 41.25 4.99 -64.60
C SER A 573 39.74 4.70 -64.68
N VAL A 574 39.37 3.42 -64.79
CA VAL A 574 37.98 2.96 -64.89
C VAL A 574 37.23 3.22 -63.58
N THR A 575 37.79 2.81 -62.44
CA THR A 575 37.18 3.00 -61.11
C THR A 575 37.05 4.48 -60.75
N VAL A 576 38.07 5.30 -61.01
CA VAL A 576 38.00 6.75 -60.80
C VAL A 576 36.89 7.38 -61.64
N SER A 577 36.73 6.93 -62.89
CA SER A 577 35.66 7.40 -63.76
C SER A 577 34.28 7.01 -63.23
N LEU A 578 34.12 5.78 -62.74
CA LEU A 578 32.88 5.29 -62.15
C LEU A 578 32.50 6.05 -60.87
N VAL A 579 33.44 6.24 -59.94
CA VAL A 579 33.19 7.00 -58.70
C VAL A 579 32.90 8.46 -59.03
N ASN A 580 33.64 9.07 -59.96
CA ASN A 580 33.38 10.45 -60.37
C ASN A 580 32.01 10.62 -61.03
N TRP A 581 31.57 9.61 -61.79
CA TRP A 581 30.26 9.60 -62.44
C TRP A 581 29.11 9.39 -61.45
N SER A 582 29.31 8.60 -60.38
CA SER A 582 28.26 8.33 -59.38
C SER A 582 28.05 9.47 -58.37
N LEU A 583 29.06 10.31 -58.12
CA LEU A 583 29.01 11.39 -57.12
C LEU A 583 27.85 12.40 -57.30
N PRO A 584 27.55 12.91 -58.52
CA PRO A 584 26.40 13.80 -58.72
C PRO A 584 25.06 13.15 -58.36
N TYR A 585 24.90 11.85 -58.63
CA TYR A 585 23.69 11.13 -58.27
C TYR A 585 23.60 10.91 -56.74
N ALA A 586 24.72 10.62 -56.09
CA ALA A 586 24.79 10.56 -54.63
C ALA A 586 24.43 11.90 -53.98
N GLN A 587 24.90 13.00 -54.57
CA GLN A 587 24.54 14.36 -54.15
C GLN A 587 23.03 14.61 -54.29
N ARG A 588 22.42 14.25 -55.42
CA ARG A 588 20.97 14.40 -55.65
C ARG A 588 20.14 13.61 -54.63
N TYR A 589 20.57 12.39 -54.35
CA TYR A 589 19.94 11.52 -53.36
C TYR A 589 19.95 12.16 -51.98
N LEU A 590 21.12 12.62 -51.51
CA LEU A 590 21.27 13.27 -50.21
C LEU A 590 20.50 14.59 -50.13
N PHE A 591 20.52 15.39 -51.19
CA PHE A 591 19.79 16.64 -51.26
C PHE A 591 18.26 16.43 -51.13
N THR A 592 17.73 15.39 -51.76
CA THR A 592 16.28 15.16 -51.81
C THR A 592 15.76 14.38 -50.59
N LEU A 593 16.43 13.27 -50.25
CA LEU A 593 15.93 12.32 -49.23
C LEU A 593 16.54 12.56 -47.84
N HIS A 594 17.66 13.29 -47.74
CA HIS A 594 18.34 13.62 -46.49
C HIS A 594 18.68 15.13 -46.39
N HIS A 595 17.72 15.98 -46.74
CA HIS A 595 17.92 17.42 -46.94
C HIS A 595 18.57 18.14 -45.75
N GLU A 596 18.11 17.88 -44.52
CA GLU A 596 18.70 18.49 -43.30
C GLU A 596 20.18 18.13 -43.14
N LYS A 597 20.51 16.85 -43.31
CA LYS A 597 21.87 16.34 -43.21
C LYS A 597 22.75 16.91 -44.32
N TYR A 598 22.22 17.01 -45.54
CA TYR A 598 22.91 17.64 -46.66
C TYR A 598 23.29 19.09 -46.31
N ASN A 599 22.36 19.89 -45.82
CA ASN A 599 22.61 21.28 -45.46
C ASN A 599 23.66 21.44 -44.34
N GLN A 600 23.62 20.57 -43.34
CA GLN A 600 24.60 20.56 -42.23
C GLN A 600 26.01 20.15 -42.69
N THR A 601 26.11 19.19 -43.60
CA THR A 601 27.39 18.52 -43.90
C THR A 601 27.97 18.85 -45.28
N LYS A 602 27.27 19.56 -46.16
CA LYS A 602 27.67 19.77 -47.57
C LYS A 602 29.08 20.29 -47.74
N LYS A 603 29.51 21.27 -46.93
CA LYS A 603 30.87 21.83 -47.00
C LYS A 603 31.94 20.81 -46.62
N THR A 604 31.69 20.03 -45.57
CA THR A 604 32.61 19.00 -45.07
C THR A 604 32.72 17.85 -46.05
N VAL A 605 31.58 17.31 -46.49
CA VAL A 605 31.52 16.21 -47.47
C VAL A 605 32.16 16.63 -48.78
N TYR A 606 31.87 17.83 -49.28
CA TYR A 606 32.50 18.35 -50.49
C TYR A 606 34.02 18.44 -50.37
N SER A 607 34.54 18.90 -49.21
CA SER A 607 35.97 18.90 -48.96
C SER A 607 36.56 17.49 -48.88
N GLN A 608 35.81 16.50 -48.37
CA GLN A 608 36.25 15.11 -48.32
C GLN A 608 36.29 14.48 -49.71
N VAL A 609 35.24 14.67 -50.51
CA VAL A 609 35.16 14.23 -51.92
C VAL A 609 36.32 14.80 -52.74
N LYS A 610 36.64 16.10 -52.58
CA LYS A 610 37.80 16.72 -53.28
C LYS A 610 39.15 16.13 -52.89
N ARG A 611 39.26 15.55 -51.71
CA ARG A 611 40.49 14.94 -51.17
C ARG A 611 40.50 13.42 -51.28
N LEU A 612 39.42 12.82 -51.80
CA LEU A 612 39.28 11.38 -51.96
C LEU A 612 40.26 10.87 -53.02
N GLN A 613 41.05 9.88 -52.63
CA GLN A 613 41.98 9.15 -53.50
C GLN A 613 41.43 7.76 -53.74
N VAL A 614 41.46 7.27 -54.98
CA VAL A 614 40.95 5.95 -55.35
C VAL A 614 42.13 5.09 -55.78
N PHE A 615 42.28 3.92 -55.16
CA PHE A 615 43.34 2.96 -55.42
C PHE A 615 42.74 1.63 -55.86
N VAL A 616 43.28 1.04 -56.92
CA VAL A 616 42.93 -0.31 -57.36
C VAL A 616 44.09 -1.22 -57.02
N VAL A 617 43.81 -2.33 -56.33
CA VAL A 617 44.82 -3.25 -55.77
C VAL A 617 44.44 -4.70 -56.07
N GLU A 618 45.42 -5.56 -56.34
CA GLU A 618 45.18 -6.97 -56.68
C GLU A 618 44.53 -7.75 -55.53
N LYS A 619 45.01 -7.54 -54.31
CA LYS A 619 44.47 -8.13 -53.08
C LYS A 619 44.23 -7.04 -52.06
N LEU A 620 43.08 -7.11 -51.39
CA LEU A 620 42.68 -6.17 -50.35
C LEU A 620 42.13 -6.91 -49.14
N CYS A 621 42.81 -6.71 -48.02
CA CYS A 621 42.35 -7.11 -46.70
C CYS A 621 42.23 -5.88 -45.81
N TYR A 622 41.47 -5.99 -44.72
CA TYR A 622 41.50 -5.01 -43.65
C TYR A 622 41.71 -5.67 -42.30
N LYS A 623 42.37 -4.94 -41.40
CA LYS A 623 42.45 -5.25 -39.97
C LYS A 623 41.78 -4.13 -39.17
N ASN A 624 41.20 -4.47 -38.03
CA ASN A 624 40.61 -3.48 -37.13
C ASN A 624 41.70 -2.99 -36.18
N VAL A 625 41.84 -1.67 -36.06
CA VAL A 625 42.86 -1.03 -35.23
C VAL A 625 42.26 0.07 -34.37
N ILE A 626 42.86 0.32 -33.21
CA ILE A 626 42.58 1.44 -32.34
C ILE A 626 43.87 2.28 -32.30
N PRO A 627 44.01 3.27 -33.22
CA PRO A 627 45.28 3.93 -33.46
C PRO A 627 45.85 4.65 -32.23
N GLN A 628 44.98 5.20 -31.38
CA GLN A 628 45.39 5.97 -30.19
C GLN A 628 46.15 5.12 -29.15
N TYR A 629 45.92 3.81 -29.14
CA TYR A 629 46.51 2.87 -28.18
C TYR A 629 47.42 1.84 -28.85
N ASP A 630 47.68 1.98 -30.15
CA ASP A 630 48.44 1.03 -30.98
C ASP A 630 47.94 -0.42 -30.86
N ILE A 631 46.61 -0.61 -30.76
CA ILE A 631 45.99 -1.94 -30.62
C ILE A 631 45.46 -2.38 -31.97
N SER A 632 45.90 -3.55 -32.43
CA SER A 632 45.41 -4.19 -33.65
C SER A 632 44.77 -5.55 -33.39
N SER A 633 43.71 -5.86 -34.14
CA SER A 633 43.07 -7.18 -34.16
C SER A 633 43.96 -8.18 -34.89
N LYS A 634 44.08 -9.42 -34.38
CA LYS A 634 44.91 -10.46 -34.99
C LYS A 634 44.39 -10.98 -36.34
N LYS A 635 43.11 -10.77 -36.64
CA LYS A 635 42.44 -11.34 -37.81
C LYS A 635 42.38 -10.30 -38.94
N GLU A 636 42.84 -10.70 -40.12
CA GLU A 636 42.67 -9.97 -41.37
C GLU A 636 41.40 -10.47 -42.07
N PHE A 637 40.69 -9.55 -42.73
CA PHE A 637 39.44 -9.82 -43.41
C PHE A 637 39.55 -9.40 -44.87
N GLU A 638 39.32 -10.33 -45.78
CA GLU A 638 39.29 -10.05 -47.21
C GLU A 638 38.07 -9.18 -47.56
N CYS A 639 38.26 -8.20 -48.44
CA CYS A 639 37.19 -7.34 -48.93
C CYS A 639 37.45 -6.86 -50.36
N SER A 640 36.39 -6.58 -51.11
CA SER A 640 36.48 -6.06 -52.49
C SER A 640 36.64 -4.54 -52.55
N SER A 641 36.19 -3.83 -51.51
CA SER A 641 36.32 -2.39 -51.38
C SER A 641 36.47 -1.99 -49.91
N LEU A 642 37.22 -0.92 -49.65
CA LEU A 642 37.40 -0.37 -48.31
C LEU A 642 37.66 1.13 -48.35
N LEU A 643 36.87 1.91 -47.61
CA LEU A 643 37.18 3.30 -47.33
C LEU A 643 37.99 3.44 -46.03
N GLN A 644 39.22 3.94 -46.14
CA GLN A 644 40.07 4.33 -45.02
C GLN A 644 40.39 5.83 -45.09
N ASP A 645 39.85 6.60 -44.15
CA ASP A 645 39.96 8.07 -44.06
C ASP A 645 39.58 8.79 -45.38
N LYS A 646 40.57 9.00 -46.27
CA LYS A 646 40.42 9.69 -47.57
C LYS A 646 40.87 8.83 -48.75
N SER A 647 41.09 7.54 -48.52
CA SER A 647 41.56 6.58 -49.51
C SER A 647 40.51 5.48 -49.67
N LEU A 648 40.00 5.32 -50.88
CA LEU A 648 39.09 4.25 -51.27
C LEU A 648 39.88 3.20 -52.03
N TYR A 649 40.06 2.04 -51.42
CA TYR A 649 40.72 0.88 -52.03
C TYR A 649 39.68 -0.04 -52.65
N THR A 650 39.96 -0.61 -53.82
CA THR A 650 39.09 -1.62 -54.46
C THR A 650 39.90 -2.66 -55.22
N THR A 651 39.35 -3.86 -55.40
CA THR A 651 39.92 -4.88 -56.29
C THR A 651 39.42 -4.71 -57.75
N PRO A 652 40.09 -5.32 -58.75
CA PRO A 652 39.67 -5.24 -60.16
C PRO A 652 38.32 -5.92 -60.44
N CYS A 653 37.89 -6.83 -59.57
CA CYS A 653 36.60 -7.50 -59.63
C CYS A 653 35.49 -6.50 -59.24
N LEU A 654 34.91 -5.85 -60.24
CA LEU A 654 33.92 -4.75 -60.11
C LEU A 654 32.57 -5.21 -59.53
N ASP A 655 32.53 -5.54 -58.24
CA ASP A 655 31.27 -5.47 -57.49
C ASP A 655 30.95 -4.00 -57.17
N SER A 656 30.25 -3.36 -58.10
CA SER A 656 29.83 -1.97 -57.96
C SER A 656 28.93 -1.72 -56.73
N HIS A 657 28.19 -2.73 -56.25
CA HIS A 657 27.37 -2.57 -55.06
C HIS A 657 28.26 -2.44 -53.81
N SER A 658 29.25 -3.32 -53.65
CA SER A 658 30.26 -3.22 -52.56
C SER A 658 31.03 -1.89 -52.60
N LEU A 659 31.39 -1.42 -53.80
CA LEU A 659 32.04 -0.12 -53.97
C LEU A 659 31.15 1.04 -53.49
N PHE A 660 29.87 1.04 -53.88
CA PHE A 660 28.92 2.08 -53.47
C PHE A 660 28.54 1.99 -51.99
N MET A 661 28.48 0.79 -51.42
CA MET A 661 28.33 0.57 -49.99
C MET A 661 29.47 1.22 -49.21
N GLU A 662 30.72 1.02 -49.62
CA GLU A 662 31.87 1.66 -48.96
C GLU A 662 31.97 3.16 -49.24
N LEU A 663 31.62 3.60 -50.45
CA LEU A 663 31.55 5.03 -50.78
C LEU A 663 30.50 5.75 -49.93
N SER A 664 29.36 5.11 -49.64
CA SER A 664 28.29 5.70 -48.85
C SER A 664 28.74 6.12 -47.44
N ARG A 665 29.73 5.41 -46.86
CA ARG A 665 30.30 5.72 -45.54
C ARG A 665 30.88 7.13 -45.46
N LEU A 666 31.31 7.69 -46.59
CA LEU A 666 31.79 9.07 -46.69
C LEU A 666 30.69 10.09 -46.33
N PHE A 667 29.43 9.76 -46.62
CA PHE A 667 28.28 10.64 -46.43
C PHE A 667 27.53 10.39 -45.12
N PHE A 668 27.75 9.23 -44.49
CA PHE A 668 27.04 8.78 -43.31
C PHE A 668 27.94 8.55 -42.10
N ASN A 669 28.93 9.43 -41.87
CA ASN A 669 29.82 9.41 -40.69
C ASN A 669 30.47 8.03 -40.44
N GLY A 670 30.84 7.32 -41.52
CA GLY A 670 31.46 5.99 -41.42
C GLY A 670 30.48 4.82 -41.46
N VAL A 671 29.17 5.04 -41.33
CA VAL A 671 28.13 4.00 -41.44
C VAL A 671 27.78 3.75 -42.90
N PRO A 672 27.67 2.49 -43.36
CA PRO A 672 27.27 2.21 -44.74
C PRO A 672 25.75 2.39 -44.90
N ASP A 673 25.33 3.01 -45.99
CA ASP A 673 23.92 3.21 -46.33
C ASP A 673 23.51 2.33 -47.51
N LEU A 674 22.66 1.34 -47.23
CA LEU A 674 22.19 0.36 -48.22
C LEU A 674 21.32 1.00 -49.30
N HIS A 675 20.49 1.98 -48.95
CA HIS A 675 19.55 2.58 -49.88
C HIS A 675 20.25 3.44 -50.93
N LEU A 676 21.22 4.24 -50.51
CA LEU A 676 22.08 5.01 -51.40
C LEU A 676 22.92 4.07 -52.28
N ALA A 677 23.51 3.02 -51.72
CA ALA A 677 24.28 2.06 -52.51
C ALA A 677 23.43 1.36 -53.57
N ASN A 678 22.21 0.94 -53.22
CA ASN A 678 21.24 0.36 -54.15
C ASN A 678 20.82 1.35 -55.23
N PHE A 679 20.57 2.61 -54.86
CA PHE A 679 20.22 3.67 -55.80
C PHE A 679 21.34 3.91 -56.83
N LEU A 680 22.59 4.04 -56.37
CA LEU A 680 23.74 4.23 -57.26
C LEU A 680 23.99 3.00 -58.15
N HIS A 681 23.80 1.80 -57.59
CA HIS A 681 23.91 0.55 -58.33
C HIS A 681 22.83 0.45 -59.43
N LEU A 682 21.59 0.81 -59.11
CA LEU A 682 20.47 0.80 -60.05
C LEU A 682 20.70 1.77 -61.22
N ILE A 683 21.12 3.01 -60.93
CA ILE A 683 21.41 4.01 -61.98
C ILE A 683 22.55 3.53 -62.87
N LYS A 684 23.59 2.93 -62.27
CA LYS A 684 24.68 2.28 -63.03
C LYS A 684 24.11 1.22 -63.99
N THR A 685 23.36 0.25 -63.49
CA THR A 685 22.77 -0.84 -64.29
C THR A 685 21.87 -0.32 -65.43
N MET A 686 21.12 0.76 -65.19
CA MET A 686 20.33 1.44 -66.23
C MET A 686 21.19 2.07 -67.32
N ALA A 687 22.27 2.73 -66.94
CA ALA A 687 23.23 3.27 -67.89
C ALA A 687 23.93 2.16 -68.71
N GLU A 688 24.22 1.00 -68.10
CA GLU A 688 24.79 -0.15 -68.84
C GLU A 688 23.84 -0.81 -69.82
N SER A 689 22.55 -0.75 -69.52
CA SER A 689 21.50 -1.31 -70.37
C SER A 689 21.20 -0.44 -71.60
N GLY A 690 21.91 0.69 -71.78
CA GLY A 690 21.77 1.57 -72.94
C GLY A 690 20.53 2.47 -72.91
N MET A 691 19.94 2.70 -71.73
CA MET A 691 18.83 3.65 -71.59
C MET A 691 19.27 5.07 -71.90
N GLY A 692 18.46 5.82 -72.65
CA GLY A 692 18.75 7.22 -72.99
C GLY A 692 18.69 8.14 -71.76
N GLU A 693 19.44 9.25 -71.77
CA GLU A 693 19.52 10.20 -70.64
C GLU A 693 18.14 10.71 -70.20
N GLU A 694 17.23 10.99 -71.13
CA GLU A 694 15.86 11.44 -70.81
C GLU A 694 15.02 10.37 -70.10
N GLN A 695 15.19 9.11 -70.47
CA GLN A 695 14.49 7.99 -69.83
C GLN A 695 15.04 7.73 -68.43
N MET A 696 16.36 7.85 -68.25
CA MET A 696 17.01 7.73 -66.95
C MET A 696 16.62 8.90 -66.03
N GLU A 697 16.56 10.13 -66.53
CA GLU A 697 16.08 11.29 -65.76
C GLU A 697 14.61 11.15 -65.38
N SER A 698 13.74 10.68 -66.30
CA SER A 698 12.33 10.39 -66.00
C SER A 698 12.21 9.33 -64.91
N PHE A 699 13.03 8.28 -64.93
CA PHE A 699 13.03 7.23 -63.90
C PHE A 699 13.49 7.76 -62.52
N ILE A 700 14.56 8.56 -62.48
CA ILE A 700 15.08 9.13 -61.23
C ILE A 700 14.04 10.07 -60.59
N LEU A 701 13.37 10.91 -61.40
CA LEU A 701 12.36 11.85 -60.92
C LEU A 701 11.04 11.17 -60.54
N ASN A 702 10.51 10.30 -61.40
CA ASN A 702 9.16 9.75 -61.23
C ASN A 702 9.13 8.49 -60.37
N SER A 703 10.11 7.59 -60.53
CA SER A 703 10.14 6.30 -59.84
C SER A 703 10.92 6.35 -58.54
N GLN A 704 12.11 6.99 -58.54
CA GLN A 704 12.95 7.12 -57.33
C GLN A 704 12.62 8.37 -56.50
N LYS A 705 11.78 9.28 -57.01
CA LYS A 705 11.40 10.56 -56.36
C LYS A 705 12.59 11.43 -55.97
N VAL A 706 13.70 11.34 -56.70
CA VAL A 706 14.93 12.13 -56.46
C VAL A 706 14.96 13.33 -57.40
N GLN A 707 14.98 14.54 -56.83
CA GLN A 707 14.92 15.79 -57.59
C GLN A 707 16.26 16.13 -58.24
N LYS A 708 16.24 17.08 -59.18
CA LYS A 708 17.47 17.72 -59.67
C LYS A 708 18.00 18.67 -58.60
N ILE A 709 19.33 18.77 -58.52
CA ILE A 709 19.98 19.77 -57.67
C ILE A 709 19.77 21.15 -58.30
N PRO A 710 19.49 22.20 -57.51
CA PRO A 710 19.43 23.59 -57.98
C PRO A 710 20.71 24.07 -58.66
N ASP A 711 20.58 24.98 -59.64
CA ASP A 711 21.70 25.48 -60.45
C ASP A 711 22.76 26.28 -59.64
N ASP A 712 22.43 26.69 -58.41
CA ASP A 712 23.31 27.43 -57.49
C ASP A 712 24.23 26.54 -56.63
N GLU A 713 24.05 25.21 -56.63
CA GLU A 713 24.88 24.29 -55.84
C GLU A 713 26.08 23.74 -56.65
N GLU A 714 27.26 23.67 -56.03
CA GLU A 714 28.44 23.09 -56.67
C GLU A 714 28.32 21.54 -56.79
N ILE A 715 28.49 21.03 -58.01
CA ILE A 715 28.40 19.58 -58.28
C ILE A 715 29.64 18.84 -57.75
N TRP A 716 29.41 17.76 -57.01
CA TRP A 716 30.45 16.92 -56.44
C TRP A 716 31.23 16.17 -57.52
N SER A 717 32.55 16.34 -57.51
CA SER A 717 33.47 15.68 -58.45
C SER A 717 34.85 15.48 -57.83
N LEU A 718 35.59 14.49 -58.33
CA LEU A 718 36.94 14.16 -57.87
C LEU A 718 37.98 15.11 -58.47
N LYS A 719 38.96 15.53 -57.65
CA LYS A 719 40.09 16.35 -58.12
C LYS A 719 40.99 15.62 -59.13
N SER A 720 41.07 14.28 -59.06
CA SER A 720 41.84 13.43 -59.97
C SER A 720 41.25 13.36 -61.38
N ALA A 721 39.92 13.49 -61.53
CA ALA A 721 39.25 13.49 -62.83
C ALA A 721 39.59 14.72 -63.68
N LEU A 722 39.91 15.86 -63.05
CA LEU A 722 40.37 17.09 -63.73
C LEU A 722 41.76 16.94 -64.38
N LYS A 723 42.60 16.00 -63.90
CA LYS A 723 43.91 15.67 -64.50
C LYS A 723 43.83 14.55 -65.55
N ALA A 724 42.86 13.65 -65.43
CA ALA A 724 42.67 12.51 -66.33
C ALA A 724 42.12 12.89 -67.73
N LYS A 725 41.52 14.08 -67.88
CA LYS A 725 41.06 14.63 -69.18
C LYS A 725 42.16 14.85 -70.25
N LYS A 726 43.43 14.50 -69.98
CA LYS A 726 44.53 14.56 -70.97
C LYS A 726 45.18 13.22 -71.33
N LYS A 727 44.79 12.08 -70.74
CA LYS A 727 45.32 10.75 -71.13
C LYS A 727 44.29 9.65 -70.85
N ALA A 728 43.33 9.46 -71.75
CA ALA A 728 42.67 8.17 -71.97
C ALA A 728 41.77 8.29 -73.20
N GLY A 729 42.22 7.79 -74.35
CA GLY A 729 41.36 7.49 -75.49
C GLY A 729 40.69 6.13 -75.26
N ILE A 730 39.87 6.02 -74.22
CA ILE A 730 39.10 4.80 -73.93
C ILE A 730 37.61 5.20 -73.98
N SER A 731 36.91 4.72 -75.00
CA SER A 731 35.47 4.83 -75.13
C SER A 731 34.81 3.88 -74.12
N LEU A 732 34.45 4.41 -72.95
CA LEU A 732 33.55 3.73 -72.01
C LEU A 732 32.11 4.02 -72.45
N SER A 733 31.28 2.99 -72.56
CA SER A 733 29.90 3.08 -73.10
C SER A 733 28.93 3.95 -72.29
N TRP A 734 29.30 4.45 -71.12
CA TRP A 734 28.43 5.25 -70.22
C TRP A 734 28.82 6.73 -70.10
N VAL A 735 29.71 7.24 -70.96
CA VAL A 735 30.02 8.68 -71.04
C VAL A 735 29.44 9.27 -72.33
N PRO A 736 28.38 10.10 -72.28
CA PRO A 736 27.81 10.71 -73.48
C PRO A 736 28.68 11.84 -74.04
N SER A 737 28.66 11.96 -75.37
CA SER A 737 29.44 12.93 -76.14
C SER A 737 28.76 14.29 -76.18
N THR A 738 29.36 15.33 -75.59
CA THR A 738 28.77 16.68 -75.51
C THR A 738 28.68 17.38 -76.87
N SER A 739 27.50 17.91 -77.23
CA SER A 739 27.34 18.92 -78.31
C SER A 739 26.70 20.21 -77.76
N LYS A 740 27.11 21.35 -78.32
CA LYS A 740 26.93 22.74 -77.83
C LYS A 740 25.50 23.28 -77.98
N PRO A 741 25.07 24.30 -77.20
CA PRO A 741 23.72 24.84 -77.26
C PRO A 741 23.54 25.86 -78.40
N ARG A 742 22.35 25.91 -79.00
CA ARG A 742 21.90 27.00 -79.88
C ARG A 742 20.50 27.46 -79.47
N HIS A 743 20.37 28.77 -79.24
CA HIS A 743 19.13 29.51 -79.00
C HIS A 743 18.14 29.46 -80.16
N GLY A 744 16.84 29.63 -79.88
CA GLY A 744 15.86 30.16 -80.82
C GLY A 744 14.40 29.83 -80.49
N SER A 745 13.63 30.85 -80.12
CA SER A 745 12.18 30.87 -79.88
C SER A 745 11.35 30.92 -81.17
N ASN A 746 10.13 30.36 -81.14
CA ASN A 746 8.84 30.94 -81.57
C ASN A 746 7.82 29.87 -82.00
N GLU A 747 6.62 29.93 -81.39
CA GLU A 747 5.32 29.33 -81.82
C GLU A 747 4.75 30.07 -83.09
N PRO A 748 3.48 29.91 -83.57
CA PRO A 748 2.34 29.03 -83.21
C PRO A 748 1.52 28.45 -84.41
N HIS A 749 0.33 27.89 -84.09
CA HIS A 749 -0.94 27.77 -84.88
C HIS A 749 -1.18 26.49 -85.72
N ILE A 750 -2.40 25.93 -85.89
CA ILE A 750 -3.73 25.88 -85.22
C ILE A 750 -4.66 24.99 -86.10
N ASP A 751 -5.67 24.33 -85.50
CA ASP A 751 -6.99 23.89 -86.04
C ASP A 751 -7.12 22.86 -87.17
N ASP A 752 -8.20 22.07 -87.28
CA ASP A 752 -9.34 21.71 -86.42
C ASP A 752 -10.16 20.63 -87.17
N SER A 753 -11.03 19.90 -86.45
CA SER A 753 -12.45 19.63 -86.83
C SER A 753 -12.99 18.22 -86.48
N LYS A 754 -13.80 18.21 -85.39
CA LYS A 754 -15.18 17.71 -85.23
C LYS A 754 -15.48 16.20 -85.34
N GLN A 755 -16.21 15.58 -84.41
CA GLN A 755 -17.66 15.81 -84.17
C GLN A 755 -18.14 15.44 -82.75
N GLU A 756 -19.10 16.24 -82.24
CA GLU A 756 -19.92 16.06 -81.04
C GLU A 756 -21.14 15.15 -81.27
N LEU A 757 -21.70 14.57 -80.20
CA LEU A 757 -23.08 14.82 -79.73
C LEU A 757 -23.33 14.18 -78.34
N ALA A 758 -24.36 14.67 -77.66
CA ALA A 758 -24.46 14.82 -76.20
C ALA A 758 -25.63 14.06 -75.53
N SER A 759 -25.78 14.31 -74.21
CA SER A 759 -26.86 13.98 -73.24
C SER A 759 -26.75 12.64 -72.50
N GLY A 760 -27.04 12.48 -71.20
CA GLY A 760 -27.52 13.36 -70.12
C GLY A 760 -27.64 12.58 -68.78
N HIS A 761 -27.65 13.31 -67.65
CA HIS A 761 -28.18 13.04 -66.29
C HIS A 761 -28.16 11.64 -65.58
N VAL A 762 -27.53 11.65 -64.38
CA VAL A 762 -28.01 11.17 -63.04
C VAL A 762 -27.78 9.72 -62.55
N SER A 763 -26.94 9.65 -61.50
CA SER A 763 -26.88 8.84 -60.26
C SER A 763 -27.19 7.33 -60.22
N SER A 764 -26.23 6.62 -59.59
CA SER A 764 -26.37 5.59 -58.54
C SER A 764 -27.39 4.46 -58.69
N SER A 765 -26.87 3.23 -58.73
CA SER A 765 -27.40 2.11 -57.95
C SER A 765 -26.36 0.97 -57.92
N GLU A 766 -25.72 0.80 -56.77
CA GLU A 766 -25.21 -0.49 -56.29
C GLU A 766 -26.38 -1.38 -55.83
N GLU A 767 -26.04 -2.65 -55.54
CA GLU A 767 -26.84 -3.78 -55.01
C GLU A 767 -27.29 -4.80 -56.07
N ASN A 768 -27.20 -6.12 -55.87
CA ASN A 768 -26.69 -6.98 -54.80
C ASN A 768 -26.72 -8.44 -55.31
N VAL A 769 -26.22 -9.36 -54.46
CA VAL A 769 -26.69 -10.76 -54.25
C VAL A 769 -25.77 -11.93 -54.69
N THR A 770 -24.95 -12.34 -53.70
CA THR A 770 -24.76 -13.68 -53.06
C THR A 770 -23.99 -14.86 -53.68
N GLU A 771 -23.16 -15.41 -52.78
CA GLU A 771 -23.02 -16.81 -52.32
C GLU A 771 -21.98 -17.77 -52.95
N ALA A 772 -21.48 -18.61 -52.02
CA ALA A 772 -20.82 -19.92 -52.18
C ALA A 772 -19.29 -19.89 -52.47
N LEU A 773 -18.39 -20.65 -51.81
CA LEU A 773 -18.52 -21.92 -51.06
C LEU A 773 -17.30 -22.14 -50.14
N GLU A 774 -17.53 -22.91 -49.09
CA GLU A 774 -16.57 -23.66 -48.27
C GLU A 774 -15.77 -24.69 -49.08
N GLU A 775 -14.61 -25.13 -48.60
CA GLU A 775 -14.30 -26.57 -48.56
C GLU A 775 -13.15 -26.92 -47.60
N GLN A 776 -13.44 -27.82 -46.66
CA GLN A 776 -12.47 -28.63 -45.94
C GLN A 776 -12.22 -29.96 -46.69
N VAL A 777 -11.15 -30.64 -46.26
CA VAL A 777 -10.93 -32.10 -46.21
C VAL A 777 -10.15 -32.76 -47.37
N SER A 778 -8.86 -32.99 -47.07
CA SER A 778 -8.17 -34.28 -47.06
C SER A 778 -8.71 -35.45 -47.91
N THR A 779 -7.87 -35.91 -48.85
CA THR A 779 -7.59 -37.31 -49.21
C THR A 779 -6.36 -37.24 -50.12
N GLY A 780 -5.35 -38.10 -50.11
CA GLY A 780 -5.12 -39.38 -49.46
C GLY A 780 -4.07 -40.09 -50.31
N THR A 781 -3.06 -40.64 -49.64
CA THR A 781 -2.52 -41.98 -49.95
C THR A 781 -1.48 -42.13 -51.09
N ASN A 782 -0.24 -42.34 -50.62
CA ASN A 782 0.76 -43.33 -51.04
C ASN A 782 1.36 -43.31 -52.46
N LEU A 783 2.71 -43.28 -52.53
CA LEU A 783 3.51 -44.49 -52.75
C LEU A 783 5.03 -44.21 -52.67
N ALA A 784 5.63 -44.79 -51.62
CA ALA A 784 6.86 -45.59 -51.58
C ALA A 784 8.08 -45.22 -52.45
N ALA A 785 9.19 -44.95 -51.77
CA ALA A 785 10.36 -45.84 -51.81
C ALA A 785 11.17 -45.67 -50.51
N GLY A 786 11.19 -46.72 -49.69
CA GLY A 786 12.10 -46.85 -48.55
C GLY A 786 13.38 -47.58 -48.96
N TYR A 787 14.44 -47.39 -48.17
CA TYR A 787 15.25 -48.50 -47.70
C TYR A 787 15.68 -48.26 -46.25
N ASP A 788 15.65 -49.36 -45.54
CA ASP A 788 15.69 -49.59 -44.09
C ASP A 788 17.10 -49.67 -43.47
N ASN A 789 17.11 -49.37 -42.16
CA ASN A 789 17.72 -50.09 -41.01
C ASN A 789 19.22 -50.45 -40.96
N SER A 790 19.87 -50.06 -39.85
CA SER A 790 20.00 -50.87 -38.60
C SER A 790 21.08 -50.26 -37.66
N ALA A 791 20.72 -49.85 -36.43
CA ALA A 791 20.93 -50.54 -35.13
C ALA A 791 22.41 -50.59 -34.64
N GLY A 792 22.77 -50.27 -33.38
CA GLY A 792 21.97 -49.89 -32.22
C GLY A 792 22.76 -49.66 -30.92
N THR A 793 21.98 -49.42 -29.85
CA THR A 793 22.18 -49.68 -28.40
C THR A 793 23.31 -48.99 -27.61
N SER A 794 22.93 -48.22 -26.59
CA SER A 794 22.88 -48.70 -25.19
C SER A 794 22.25 -47.65 -24.24
N SER A 795 21.37 -48.13 -23.36
CA SER A 795 20.65 -47.44 -22.30
C SER A 795 21.30 -47.74 -20.94
N LEU A 796 21.22 -46.80 -19.98
CA LEU A 796 21.28 -47.11 -18.55
C LEU A 796 20.53 -46.04 -17.73
N ALA A 797 19.70 -46.52 -16.80
CA ALA A 797 18.84 -45.79 -15.89
C ALA A 797 19.58 -45.22 -14.67
N ILE A 798 18.93 -44.33 -13.88
CA ILE A 798 18.96 -44.29 -12.41
C ILE A 798 17.76 -43.45 -11.88
N GLN A 799 17.19 -43.95 -10.78
CA GLN A 799 15.98 -43.55 -10.07
C GLN A 799 16.10 -42.30 -9.18
N PRO A 800 14.98 -41.75 -8.65
CA PRO A 800 14.94 -40.90 -7.47
C PRO A 800 14.46 -41.64 -6.20
N ASN A 801 15.07 -41.34 -5.04
CA ASN A 801 14.51 -41.51 -3.69
C ASN A 801 15.50 -40.96 -2.63
N PRO A 802 15.12 -40.70 -1.36
CA PRO A 802 13.77 -40.58 -0.77
C PRO A 802 13.60 -39.39 0.22
N LEU A 803 12.32 -39.11 0.52
CA LEU A 803 11.82 -38.29 1.63
C LEU A 803 12.16 -38.89 3.01
N HIS A 804 12.59 -38.04 3.94
CA HIS A 804 12.78 -38.38 5.34
C HIS A 804 11.46 -38.23 6.11
N SER A 805 11.04 -39.31 6.77
CA SER A 805 9.95 -39.34 7.74
C SER A 805 10.51 -39.30 9.15
N LEU A 806 9.76 -38.68 10.08
CA LEU A 806 9.84 -38.94 11.52
C LEU A 806 8.39 -38.93 12.05
N GLN A 807 7.93 -40.11 12.45
CA GLN A 807 6.65 -40.38 13.09
C GLN A 807 6.63 -39.87 14.54
N MET A 808 5.44 -39.49 15.04
CA MET A 808 4.99 -39.84 16.39
C MET A 808 3.46 -40.03 16.45
N LYS A 809 3.08 -41.31 16.59
CA LYS A 809 1.99 -41.89 17.41
C LYS A 809 0.57 -41.32 17.32
N THR A 810 -0.28 -42.11 16.66
CA THR A 810 -1.74 -42.20 16.88
C THR A 810 -2.06 -43.16 18.03
N GLY A 811 -2.95 -42.74 18.93
CA GLY A 811 -3.73 -43.61 19.82
C GLY A 811 -5.11 -43.84 19.20
N SER A 812 -5.58 -45.08 19.21
CA SER A 812 -6.84 -45.52 18.62
C SER A 812 -8.05 -45.30 19.55
N ALA A 813 -9.22 -45.00 18.98
CA ALA A 813 -10.49 -45.66 19.31
C ALA A 813 -11.62 -45.23 18.36
N SER A 814 -12.14 -46.22 17.64
CA SER A 814 -13.56 -46.50 17.36
C SER A 814 -14.50 -45.40 16.83
N GLY A 815 -14.83 -45.53 15.54
CA GLY A 815 -16.20 -45.79 15.08
C GLY A 815 -17.32 -44.82 15.47
N ASN A 816 -17.77 -44.01 14.51
CA ASN A 816 -19.17 -43.95 14.07
C ASN A 816 -19.30 -42.98 12.90
N GLN A 817 -19.87 -43.45 11.79
CA GLN A 817 -20.48 -42.55 10.81
C GLN A 817 -21.68 -41.85 11.44
N PRO A 818 -21.95 -40.60 11.04
CA PRO A 818 -23.33 -40.28 10.75
C PRO A 818 -23.51 -39.49 9.45
N SER A 819 -24.53 -39.94 8.75
CA SER A 819 -25.33 -39.32 7.70
C SER A 819 -25.67 -37.84 7.93
N PHE A 820 -25.58 -37.05 6.86
CA PHE A 820 -26.17 -35.71 6.77
C PHE A 820 -27.70 -35.80 6.73
N ASN A 821 -28.35 -35.44 7.83
CA ASN A 821 -29.78 -35.14 7.86
C ASN A 821 -29.97 -33.62 7.96
N PHE A 822 -30.57 -33.01 6.94
CA PHE A 822 -31.13 -31.66 7.04
C PHE A 822 -32.43 -31.72 7.84
N ASN A 823 -32.53 -30.90 8.89
CA ASN A 823 -33.80 -30.60 9.51
C ASN A 823 -34.26 -29.21 9.03
N PRO A 824 -35.39 -29.10 8.30
CA PRO A 824 -35.95 -27.83 7.87
C PRO A 824 -36.89 -27.35 8.96
N ASN A 825 -36.46 -26.41 9.80
CA ASN A 825 -37.34 -25.53 10.57
C ASN A 825 -36.49 -24.58 11.42
N LEU A 826 -36.34 -23.36 10.92
CA LEU A 826 -36.21 -22.13 11.70
C LEU A 826 -36.39 -20.96 10.72
N LEU A 827 -37.64 -20.82 10.29
CA LEU A 827 -38.18 -19.61 9.67
C LEU A 827 -39.16 -19.03 10.72
N HIS A 828 -39.11 -17.72 10.92
CA HIS A 828 -39.80 -16.89 11.91
C HIS A 828 -39.01 -16.59 13.19
N ASP A 829 -38.24 -15.50 13.17
CA ASP A 829 -38.72 -14.22 13.73
C ASP A 829 -37.68 -13.12 13.54
N TRP A 830 -37.92 -12.20 12.60
CA TRP A 830 -37.53 -10.79 12.76
C TRP A 830 -38.32 -9.91 11.80
N ASN A 831 -39.59 -9.65 12.15
CA ASN A 831 -40.25 -8.42 11.73
C ASN A 831 -39.84 -7.34 12.74
N ASN A 832 -38.99 -6.40 12.32
CA ASN A 832 -38.97 -5.05 12.87
C ASN A 832 -38.57 -4.09 11.75
N SER A 833 -39.35 -3.02 11.63
CA SER A 833 -39.25 -2.01 10.58
C SER A 833 -37.85 -1.40 10.51
N VAL A 834 -37.19 -1.54 9.36
CA VAL A 834 -35.90 -0.89 9.11
C VAL A 834 -36.16 0.55 8.68
N SER A 835 -35.98 1.49 9.61
CA SER A 835 -35.75 2.89 9.23
C SER A 835 -34.40 2.97 8.52
N ALA A 836 -34.39 3.59 7.34
CA ALA A 836 -33.16 3.90 6.62
C ALA A 836 -32.25 4.80 7.45
N ASN A 837 -31.14 4.26 7.98
CA ASN A 837 -30.00 5.02 8.50
C ASN A 837 -28.73 4.16 8.41
N PHE A 838 -27.73 4.68 7.71
CA PHE A 838 -26.42 4.05 7.50
C PHE A 838 -25.47 4.45 8.64
N SER A 839 -24.55 3.56 9.04
CA SER A 839 -23.50 3.85 10.03
C SER A 839 -22.16 4.16 9.34
N GLU A 840 -21.27 4.86 10.04
CA GLU A 840 -19.96 5.41 9.59
C GLU A 840 -18.88 4.37 9.21
N ARG A 841 -19.21 3.27 8.51
CA ARG A 841 -18.25 2.20 8.13
C ARG A 841 -18.04 2.01 6.62
N ASP A 842 -18.22 3.03 5.80
CA ASP A 842 -18.02 2.91 4.34
C ASP A 842 -16.59 3.28 3.88
N GLN A 843 -15.55 2.73 4.53
CA GLN A 843 -14.17 2.77 3.99
C GLN A 843 -13.85 1.47 3.24
N LEU A 844 -13.95 1.53 1.91
CA LEU A 844 -13.60 0.41 1.03
C LEU A 844 -12.15 -0.01 1.22
N HIS A 845 -11.94 -1.17 1.82
CA HIS A 845 -10.63 -1.80 1.89
C HIS A 845 -10.28 -2.39 0.52
N THR A 846 -9.75 -1.58 -0.39
CA THR A 846 -9.19 -2.02 -1.68
C THR A 846 -7.78 -2.57 -1.48
N GLY A 847 -7.64 -3.64 -0.70
CA GLY A 847 -6.42 -4.43 -0.73
C GLY A 847 -6.42 -5.24 -2.02
N THR A 848 -5.46 -5.01 -2.92
CA THR A 848 -5.21 -5.89 -4.06
C THR A 848 -4.73 -7.23 -3.52
N PRO A 849 -5.51 -8.32 -3.64
CA PRO A 849 -4.96 -9.65 -3.41
C PRO A 849 -3.94 -9.91 -4.53
N TRP A 850 -2.87 -10.62 -4.20
CA TRP A 850 -1.96 -11.20 -5.19
C TRP A 850 -2.78 -11.81 -6.34
N ALA A 851 -2.53 -11.42 -7.59
CA ALA A 851 -3.42 -11.76 -8.72
C ALA A 851 -3.72 -13.26 -8.82
N ALA A 852 -2.74 -14.12 -8.50
CA ALA A 852 -2.94 -15.58 -8.46
C ALA A 852 -3.86 -16.05 -7.32
N GLN A 853 -3.89 -15.37 -6.17
CA GLN A 853 -4.80 -15.69 -5.06
C GLN A 853 -6.23 -15.24 -5.38
N ALA A 854 -6.40 -14.08 -6.03
CA ALA A 854 -7.70 -13.62 -6.51
C ALA A 854 -8.29 -14.58 -7.55
N GLN A 855 -7.46 -15.04 -8.50
CA GLN A 855 -7.85 -16.03 -9.50
C GLN A 855 -8.22 -17.38 -8.86
N GLN A 856 -7.42 -17.87 -7.90
CA GLN A 856 -7.73 -19.11 -7.19
C GLN A 856 -9.00 -19.00 -6.34
N THR A 857 -9.27 -17.82 -5.77
CA THR A 857 -10.49 -17.52 -5.01
C THR A 857 -11.71 -17.52 -5.92
N GLY A 858 -11.62 -16.86 -7.09
CA GLY A 858 -12.67 -16.86 -8.12
C GLY A 858 -13.02 -18.27 -8.56
N ARG A 859 -12.01 -19.05 -8.96
CA ARG A 859 -12.18 -20.44 -9.41
C ARG A 859 -12.82 -21.35 -8.36
N LYS A 860 -12.39 -21.27 -7.11
CA LYS A 860 -13.03 -22.02 -6.00
C LYS A 860 -14.47 -21.57 -5.75
N GLY A 861 -14.76 -20.28 -5.92
CA GLY A 861 -16.11 -19.75 -5.81
C GLY A 861 -17.04 -20.29 -6.90
N GLU A 862 -16.58 -20.28 -8.16
CA GLU A 862 -17.30 -20.86 -9.29
C GLU A 862 -17.59 -22.35 -9.09
N GLU A 863 -16.61 -23.13 -8.64
CA GLU A 863 -16.78 -24.57 -8.37
C GLU A 863 -17.87 -24.82 -7.31
N ILE A 864 -17.89 -24.03 -6.25
CA ILE A 864 -18.88 -24.14 -5.17
C ILE A 864 -20.26 -23.71 -5.66
N ALA A 865 -20.36 -22.61 -6.40
CA ALA A 865 -21.61 -22.16 -7.00
C ALA A 865 -22.16 -23.21 -7.96
N TYR A 866 -21.31 -23.79 -8.82
CA TYR A 866 -21.69 -24.87 -9.72
C TYR A 866 -22.24 -26.08 -8.96
N ARG A 867 -21.52 -26.57 -7.93
CA ARG A 867 -22.01 -27.69 -7.09
C ARG A 867 -23.33 -27.36 -6.40
N TYR A 868 -23.49 -26.13 -5.92
CA TYR A 868 -24.72 -25.68 -5.29
C TYR A 868 -25.90 -25.71 -6.28
N PHE A 869 -25.75 -25.09 -7.45
CA PHE A 869 -26.82 -25.06 -8.46
C PHE A 869 -27.11 -26.44 -9.04
N LEU A 870 -26.08 -27.27 -9.23
CA LEU A 870 -26.26 -28.66 -9.62
C LEU A 870 -27.04 -29.44 -8.55
N ALA A 871 -26.73 -29.29 -7.27
CA ALA A 871 -27.44 -29.99 -6.20
C ALA A 871 -28.89 -29.50 -6.01
N THR A 872 -29.13 -28.19 -6.16
CA THR A 872 -30.46 -27.58 -5.95
C THR A 872 -31.38 -27.67 -7.17
N HIS A 873 -30.84 -27.61 -8.38
CA HIS A 873 -31.63 -27.49 -9.61
C HIS A 873 -31.42 -28.62 -10.62
N SER A 874 -30.61 -29.66 -10.34
CA SER A 874 -30.36 -30.77 -11.29
C SER A 874 -31.60 -31.53 -11.77
N LYS A 875 -32.72 -31.46 -11.04
CA LYS A 875 -33.98 -32.09 -11.46
C LYS A 875 -34.83 -31.21 -12.37
N GLU A 876 -34.54 -29.91 -12.42
CA GLU A 876 -35.39 -28.88 -13.04
C GLU A 876 -34.66 -28.07 -14.11
N ALA A 877 -33.31 -28.07 -14.13
CA ALA A 877 -32.51 -27.36 -15.10
C ALA A 877 -31.21 -28.11 -15.41
N ASN A 878 -30.73 -27.99 -16.65
CA ASN A 878 -29.37 -28.35 -17.01
C ASN A 878 -28.42 -27.21 -16.59
N VAL A 879 -27.52 -27.49 -15.66
CA VAL A 879 -26.55 -26.52 -15.13
C VAL A 879 -25.22 -26.70 -15.86
N ARG A 880 -24.76 -25.66 -16.55
CA ARG A 880 -23.48 -25.67 -17.30
C ARG A 880 -22.53 -24.64 -16.70
N TRP A 881 -21.33 -25.06 -16.35
CA TRP A 881 -20.24 -24.16 -16.00
C TRP A 881 -19.50 -23.75 -17.27
N VAL A 882 -19.73 -22.52 -17.73
CA VAL A 882 -19.28 -22.06 -19.05
C VAL A 882 -17.79 -21.72 -19.03
N ASN A 883 -17.28 -21.31 -17.87
CA ASN A 883 -15.86 -20.99 -17.66
C ASN A 883 -14.99 -22.15 -17.14
N GLU A 884 -15.49 -23.40 -17.05
CA GLU A 884 -14.83 -24.53 -16.36
C GLU A 884 -13.34 -24.72 -16.70
N HIS A 885 -12.98 -24.61 -17.98
CA HIS A 885 -11.62 -24.88 -18.47
C HIS A 885 -10.79 -23.61 -18.72
N SER A 886 -11.45 -22.51 -19.12
CA SER A 886 -10.82 -21.21 -19.38
C SER A 886 -11.86 -20.08 -19.33
N GLU A 887 -11.41 -18.85 -19.09
CA GLU A 887 -12.29 -17.67 -19.13
C GLU A 887 -12.87 -17.49 -20.54
N THR A 888 -14.20 -17.52 -20.67
CA THR A 888 -14.88 -17.35 -21.97
C THR A 888 -15.13 -15.89 -22.34
N GLY A 889 -14.99 -14.97 -21.37
CA GLY A 889 -15.29 -13.54 -21.56
C GLY A 889 -16.78 -13.20 -21.67
N LEU A 890 -17.66 -14.18 -21.40
CA LEU A 890 -19.09 -13.98 -21.27
C LEU A 890 -19.43 -13.28 -19.93
N PRO A 891 -20.52 -12.51 -19.85
CA PRO A 891 -20.89 -11.75 -18.65
C PRO A 891 -21.57 -12.61 -17.55
N TYR A 892 -21.30 -13.92 -17.54
CA TYR A 892 -21.80 -14.90 -16.59
C TYR A 892 -20.89 -16.13 -16.59
N ASP A 893 -20.82 -16.84 -15.46
CA ASP A 893 -19.99 -18.03 -15.27
C ASP A 893 -20.78 -19.32 -15.45
N LEU A 894 -22.05 -19.35 -15.02
CA LEU A 894 -22.92 -20.51 -15.11
C LEU A 894 -24.20 -20.20 -15.91
N LEU A 895 -24.71 -21.22 -16.60
CA LEU A 895 -25.96 -21.17 -17.34
C LEU A 895 -26.89 -22.28 -16.82
N LEU A 896 -28.12 -21.89 -16.46
CA LEU A 896 -29.19 -22.81 -16.08
C LEU A 896 -30.24 -22.84 -17.19
N GLU A 897 -30.39 -23.99 -17.83
CA GLU A 897 -31.34 -24.20 -18.92
C GLU A 897 -32.54 -25.02 -18.39
N TYR A 898 -33.70 -24.36 -18.21
CA TYR A 898 -34.92 -25.02 -17.75
C TYR A 898 -35.76 -25.56 -18.93
N PRO A 899 -36.52 -26.65 -18.73
CA PRO A 899 -37.53 -27.10 -19.70
C PRO A 899 -38.50 -25.96 -20.03
N GLY A 900 -38.73 -25.73 -21.33
CA GLY A 900 -39.56 -24.62 -21.81
C GLY A 900 -38.79 -23.38 -22.29
N GLY A 901 -37.46 -23.47 -22.42
CA GLY A 901 -36.63 -22.42 -23.05
C GLY A 901 -36.28 -21.25 -22.14
N LYS A 902 -36.59 -21.34 -20.84
CA LYS A 902 -36.19 -20.34 -19.84
C LYS A 902 -34.72 -20.53 -19.49
N LEU A 903 -33.95 -19.45 -19.62
CA LEU A 903 -32.52 -19.41 -19.30
C LEU A 903 -32.29 -18.50 -18.08
N GLU A 904 -31.45 -18.96 -17.16
CA GLU A 904 -30.92 -18.13 -16.08
C GLU A 904 -29.39 -18.11 -16.14
N TYR A 905 -28.84 -16.91 -16.03
CA TYR A 905 -27.43 -16.62 -16.17
C TYR A 905 -26.89 -16.23 -14.80
N VAL A 906 -25.84 -16.91 -14.34
CA VAL A 906 -25.27 -16.73 -13.02
C VAL A 906 -23.85 -16.20 -13.13
N GLU A 907 -23.62 -15.02 -12.58
CA GLU A 907 -22.30 -14.44 -12.36
C GLU A 907 -21.85 -14.72 -10.93
N VAL A 908 -20.64 -15.26 -10.75
CA VAL A 908 -20.12 -15.71 -9.46
C VAL A 908 -19.10 -14.71 -8.93
N LYS A 909 -19.36 -14.17 -7.73
CA LYS A 909 -18.45 -13.25 -7.05
C LYS A 909 -17.94 -13.88 -5.76
N ALA A 910 -16.65 -14.17 -5.68
CA ALA A 910 -16.07 -14.90 -4.55
C ALA A 910 -15.16 -14.03 -3.68
N THR A 911 -15.20 -14.25 -2.35
CA THR A 911 -14.32 -13.60 -1.38
C THR A 911 -13.99 -14.52 -0.22
N VAL A 912 -12.78 -14.40 0.35
CA VAL A 912 -12.39 -15.04 1.62
C VAL A 912 -12.58 -14.11 2.82
N SER A 913 -12.91 -12.84 2.59
CA SER A 913 -13.03 -11.82 3.63
C SER A 913 -14.49 -11.61 4.01
N THR A 914 -14.84 -11.88 5.27
CA THR A 914 -16.15 -11.57 5.86
C THR A 914 -16.40 -10.06 6.01
N ARG A 915 -15.34 -9.25 5.88
CA ARG A 915 -15.40 -7.78 5.96
C ARG A 915 -15.52 -7.12 4.58
N LYS A 916 -15.46 -7.90 3.49
CA LYS A 916 -15.64 -7.38 2.13
C LYS A 916 -17.11 -7.54 1.77
N ASP A 917 -17.83 -6.44 1.83
CA ASP A 917 -19.27 -6.29 1.56
C ASP A 917 -19.56 -5.73 0.15
N TYR A 918 -18.53 -5.62 -0.68
CA TYR A 918 -18.62 -5.16 -2.06
C TYR A 918 -17.94 -6.15 -3.02
N PHE A 919 -18.35 -6.16 -4.28
CA PHE A 919 -17.69 -6.89 -5.36
C PHE A 919 -17.65 -6.03 -6.63
N ASN A 920 -16.68 -6.29 -7.50
CA ASN A 920 -16.54 -5.57 -8.75
C ASN A 920 -17.51 -6.17 -9.77
N LEU A 921 -18.25 -5.29 -10.45
CA LEU A 921 -19.07 -5.62 -11.62
C LEU A 921 -18.45 -4.96 -12.84
N THR A 922 -18.29 -5.71 -13.92
CA THR A 922 -17.88 -5.12 -15.20
C THR A 922 -19.06 -4.40 -15.84
N VAL A 923 -18.78 -3.44 -16.73
CA VAL A 923 -19.82 -2.73 -17.49
C VAL A 923 -20.66 -3.72 -18.32
N ARG A 924 -20.03 -4.79 -18.84
CA ARG A 924 -20.72 -5.84 -19.59
C ARG A 924 -21.66 -6.66 -18.72
N GLU A 925 -21.23 -7.05 -17.51
CA GLU A 925 -22.09 -7.73 -16.52
C GLU A 925 -23.30 -6.86 -16.16
N TRP A 926 -23.10 -5.56 -15.92
CA TRP A 926 -24.19 -4.65 -15.57
C TRP A 926 -25.19 -4.45 -16.72
N GLN A 927 -24.69 -4.25 -17.94
CA GLN A 927 -25.54 -4.16 -19.13
C GLN A 927 -26.35 -5.43 -19.35
N PHE A 928 -25.70 -6.59 -19.25
CA PHE A 928 -26.35 -7.87 -19.44
C PHE A 928 -27.38 -8.17 -18.32
N ALA A 929 -27.09 -7.77 -17.09
CA ALA A 929 -28.06 -7.84 -15.99
C ALA A 929 -29.31 -6.99 -16.27
N ASN A 930 -29.14 -5.80 -16.86
CA ASN A 930 -30.25 -4.95 -17.28
C ASN A 930 -31.04 -5.53 -18.47
N GLU A 931 -30.37 -6.23 -19.39
CA GLU A 931 -31.02 -6.89 -20.53
C GLU A 931 -31.82 -8.13 -20.12
N LYS A 932 -31.29 -8.93 -19.19
CA LYS A 932 -31.90 -10.21 -18.78
C LYS A 932 -32.82 -10.07 -17.58
N CYS A 933 -32.75 -9.00 -16.81
CA CYS A 933 -33.61 -8.71 -15.65
C CYS A 933 -33.70 -9.91 -14.68
N GLU A 934 -34.88 -10.52 -14.58
CA GLU A 934 -35.15 -11.70 -13.76
C GLU A 934 -34.34 -12.93 -14.21
N GLY A 935 -33.81 -12.96 -15.42
CA GLY A 935 -32.93 -14.03 -15.89
C GLY A 935 -31.48 -13.93 -15.38
N TYR A 936 -31.10 -12.88 -14.65
CA TYR A 936 -29.71 -12.67 -14.20
C TYR A 936 -29.57 -12.74 -12.68
N ILE A 937 -28.59 -13.52 -12.22
CA ILE A 937 -28.33 -13.79 -10.80
C ILE A 937 -26.85 -13.51 -10.53
N ILE A 938 -26.57 -12.77 -9.45
CA ILE A 938 -25.23 -12.72 -8.88
C ILE A 938 -25.18 -13.70 -7.70
N ALA A 939 -24.35 -14.74 -7.82
CA ALA A 939 -24.04 -15.67 -6.75
C ALA A 939 -22.79 -15.20 -6.02
N HIS A 940 -22.96 -14.63 -4.83
CA HIS A 940 -21.86 -14.20 -3.98
C HIS A 940 -21.45 -15.32 -3.02
N VAL A 941 -20.18 -15.75 -3.11
CA VAL A 941 -19.62 -16.90 -2.37
C VAL A 941 -18.56 -16.41 -1.38
N LEU A 942 -18.86 -16.56 -0.09
CA LEU A 942 -17.93 -16.30 1.01
C LEU A 942 -17.25 -17.61 1.42
N LEU A 943 -15.96 -17.72 1.12
CA LEU A 943 -15.10 -18.87 1.40
C LEU A 943 -14.53 -18.79 2.83
N GLY A 944 -14.91 -19.71 3.71
CA GLY A 944 -14.32 -19.90 5.03
C GLY A 944 -13.30 -21.05 5.06
N ASN A 945 -12.63 -21.23 6.20
CA ASN A 945 -11.59 -22.26 6.39
C ASN A 945 -12.11 -23.71 6.25
N SER A 946 -13.42 -23.93 6.44
CA SER A 946 -14.03 -25.27 6.38
C SER A 946 -15.44 -25.30 5.77
N ASN A 947 -16.08 -24.14 5.59
CA ASN A 947 -17.44 -24.00 5.07
C ASN A 947 -17.48 -22.81 4.08
N ALA A 948 -18.45 -22.80 3.16
CA ALA A 948 -18.74 -21.66 2.29
C ALA A 948 -20.20 -21.21 2.46
N ILE A 949 -20.42 -19.90 2.41
CA ILE A 949 -21.76 -19.29 2.44
C ILE A 949 -22.03 -18.73 1.05
N LEU A 950 -23.15 -19.14 0.45
CA LEU A 950 -23.59 -18.65 -0.86
C LEU A 950 -24.86 -17.81 -0.70
N THR A 951 -24.81 -16.57 -1.16
CA THR A 951 -25.94 -15.63 -1.22
C THR A 951 -26.28 -15.30 -2.66
N GLN A 952 -27.56 -15.25 -3.00
CA GLN A 952 -28.02 -14.96 -4.37
C GLN A 952 -28.70 -13.59 -4.45
N HIS A 953 -28.32 -12.80 -5.46
CA HIS A 953 -28.94 -11.53 -5.77
C HIS A 953 -29.52 -11.59 -7.18
N ARG A 954 -30.83 -11.84 -7.25
CA ARG A 954 -31.58 -11.90 -8.50
C ARG A 954 -31.99 -10.50 -8.94
N ASN A 955 -31.83 -10.20 -10.23
CA ASN A 955 -32.15 -8.90 -10.81
C ASN A 955 -31.44 -7.73 -10.06
N PRO A 956 -30.11 -7.64 -10.16
CA PRO A 956 -29.33 -6.67 -9.39
C PRO A 956 -29.69 -5.21 -9.73
N VAL A 957 -30.23 -4.95 -10.93
CA VAL A 957 -30.71 -3.62 -11.34
C VAL A 957 -31.93 -3.21 -10.53
N LYS A 958 -32.93 -4.10 -10.40
CA LYS A 958 -34.11 -3.86 -9.56
C LYS A 958 -33.73 -3.70 -8.08
N LEU A 959 -32.82 -4.53 -7.58
CA LEU A 959 -32.32 -4.40 -6.21
C LEU A 959 -31.62 -3.05 -5.96
N CYS A 960 -30.93 -2.49 -6.96
CA CYS A 960 -30.38 -1.14 -6.86
C CYS A 960 -31.46 -0.05 -6.88
N GLN A 961 -32.49 -0.20 -7.72
CA GLN A 961 -33.63 0.73 -7.76
C GLN A 961 -34.42 0.76 -6.44
N GLU A 962 -34.52 -0.40 -5.78
CA GLU A 962 -35.19 -0.56 -4.48
C GLU A 962 -34.30 -0.17 -3.29
N GLY A 963 -33.03 0.18 -3.53
CA GLY A 963 -32.07 0.56 -2.49
C GLY A 963 -31.54 -0.61 -1.64
N LEU A 964 -31.80 -1.85 -2.06
CA LEU A 964 -31.30 -3.08 -1.43
C LEU A 964 -29.85 -3.40 -1.82
N LEU A 965 -29.43 -2.93 -3.00
CA LEU A 965 -28.03 -2.86 -3.43
C LEU A 965 -27.66 -1.40 -3.74
N ARG A 966 -26.38 -1.05 -3.66
CA ARG A 966 -25.87 0.28 -4.01
C ARG A 966 -24.70 0.15 -4.98
N LEU A 967 -24.68 1.02 -5.99
CA LEU A 967 -23.55 1.15 -6.89
C LEU A 967 -22.55 2.15 -6.32
N LEU A 968 -21.28 1.75 -6.31
CA LEU A 968 -20.17 2.60 -5.96
C LEU A 968 -19.35 2.89 -7.22
N ILE A 969 -19.08 4.18 -7.47
CA ILE A 969 -18.20 4.63 -8.55
C ILE A 969 -16.85 5.00 -7.93
N LEU A 970 -15.80 4.26 -8.30
CA LEU A 970 -14.43 4.51 -7.87
C LEU A 970 -13.74 5.45 -8.86
N MET A 971 -13.28 6.60 -8.39
CA MET A 971 -12.51 7.54 -9.20
C MET A 971 -11.06 7.04 -9.34
N PRO A 972 -10.46 7.10 -10.54
CA PRO A 972 -9.04 6.75 -10.72
C PRO A 972 -8.14 7.76 -9.98
N ASN A 973 -6.98 7.30 -9.51
CA ASN A 973 -6.03 8.11 -8.76
C ASN A 973 -5.34 9.22 -9.59
N GLN A 974 -5.51 9.24 -10.91
CA GLN A 974 -5.05 10.32 -11.78
C GLN A 974 -6.15 11.37 -11.92
N ARG A 975 -6.03 12.48 -11.19
CA ARG A 975 -6.90 13.65 -11.36
C ARG A 975 -6.21 14.64 -12.29
N ASN A 976 -6.84 14.96 -13.40
CA ASN A 976 -6.48 16.16 -14.17
C ASN A 976 -7.05 17.36 -13.41
N GLU A 977 -6.25 17.95 -12.53
CA GLU A 977 -6.66 19.11 -11.74
C GLU A 977 -6.69 20.36 -12.61
N VAL A 978 -7.89 20.89 -12.85
CA VAL A 978 -8.09 22.25 -13.34
C VAL A 978 -8.40 23.10 -12.12
N ASN A 979 -7.44 23.93 -11.71
CA ASN A 979 -7.65 24.90 -10.62
C ASN A 979 -8.67 25.95 -11.05
N VAL A 980 -9.82 25.97 -10.36
CA VAL A 980 -10.80 27.04 -10.45
C VAL A 980 -10.71 27.82 -9.14
N ALA A 981 -10.24 29.07 -9.21
CA ALA A 981 -10.23 29.97 -8.06
C ALA A 981 -11.66 30.46 -7.77
N PHE A 982 -12.07 30.40 -6.49
CA PHE A 982 -13.33 30.97 -5.99
C PHE A 982 -13.07 32.27 -5.23
#